data_AF-A0A8J2NBG9-F1
#
_entry.id   AF-A0A8J2NBG9-F1
#
_cell.length_a   1.000
_cell.length_b   1.000
_cell.length_c   1.000
_cell.angle_alpha   90.00
_cell.angle_beta   90.00
_cell.angle_gamma   90.00
#
_symmetry.space_group_name_H-M   'P 1'
#
loop_
_entity.id
_entity.type
_entity.pdbx_description
1 polymer ?
#
loop_
_entity_poly.entity_id
_entity_poly.type
_entity_poly.pdbx_seq_one_letter_code
_entity_poly.pdbx_strand_id
1 'polypeptide(L)'
;MASNTLFMSPEESARIQTAIQDKITQREEQKGQPREAKDSKALVEQAVSTSLMQDLSSAAFGFGAPNKRRDTMPAYEIGSPYLPCTEKLEDLRPMKLMDLRMETHHRGHFLMLRRVSPVAILEASSWTVVQDRSKDVERMELFLHKSQHGYNVLDMASELIVREPYYTLNSNGEPAIRVDHPSDLIITEISESPESWRQEIHNTPSHEPPSAEAYKRQGNHALLKKRDYAQALFCYTKGLELLHHVQSDNTLRNDLYRNRSYVNLQLQRFDEAKSDALSSITNNPTDDLNAKAYNRAGLAAYGQGQFLDAKKYFEKQAKVQPDDQHVKPHFRRVDARLREATEGVYNMSRIVSSLTKTGGRPDTASFDGPTGIKCSPGAGRGLFATRDIQPNEIIMCEKAFCVAWSHESETFSALVCDIRELAAIKVFPAGLHKAVVQKLLKNPSQVEKVLDLHGDYMGMGKKLIKVDDVPVIDTFQIHDIVQRNAFGPGQQTEDEDISNASTGLWIRASYINHSCIPNVKKDFIGDLMLFRAMRKIAAGEEITHAYDESSDYEARKATIKRTWDFECRCPLCLVEEMESDDLRQRRREAEEKASLFVESNNPAGASTILVRKAKMLRQVLGETYDEKKPSWLIDVQDLCIVEGNAQGRYIALSYTWFDVKGLSKDVEPLQLTSSNIHAMKTPDALRKEASRLPNVIKDAMELTSRLGERWLWVDRLCIVQDGPQKKSECMRMDHIYSGAYLTIAAATIYDERDLSNRDNMAIVPRIRHLYHRLGLTKWAKRAWTYQEYILSKRVVFFLEEEIFWQCEISIWDQISLQPYQDEQSSVATVTAERHSTVLRTLSTPAYPDFELYRDIICPYNGRNLSYQEDGLSACLGILNRLEPAFPGGFIFGLPRLYLDHSLLWQPLKRPPTYVEPGVRVSLISDDSTLRRDPSTRRPSLPSWAWCGWQCFVDPTSLLKAFSLGQPLDQEFKRNPRTLQNLVTWKPVGAECEHEEGLNQRLFWSSRSNLITARVPSACFFSAATLALRADRIIPLFGAAFISAEANPVLGEKPLGDSPKVVVIQDHSGMFSGLLRVTGNSTRENGQEIKLIAVSQGRANGRNLNESYEDRVFHRSIYHDGKPFRPLWDEYERWVDRPGTMTSCDGQYYVCEQEGAYKPSFDPPLTAYDDEVMYEFMNVLWVEDGESGVSYRAGCGYVLKDRWEAMTPTETDVILG
;
A
#
# COMPACT_ATOMS: atom_id res chain seq x y z
N MET A 1 1.23 22.71 -0.29
CA MET A 1 0.96 23.21 1.09
C MET A 1 2.30 23.49 1.81
N ALA A 2 3.06 24.52 1.41
CA ALA A 2 4.46 24.69 1.85
C ALA A 2 4.71 25.78 2.91
N SER A 3 3.67 26.51 3.33
CA SER A 3 3.79 27.75 4.13
C SER A 3 4.09 27.57 5.62
N ASN A 4 3.92 26.37 6.17
CA ASN A 4 3.79 26.18 7.62
C ASN A 4 5.08 25.66 8.31
N THR A 5 6.24 25.77 7.66
CA THR A 5 7.55 25.47 8.28
C THR A 5 8.27 26.77 8.60
N LEU A 6 8.52 27.04 9.88
CA LEU A 6 9.33 28.18 10.31
C LEU A 6 10.81 27.91 10.04
N PHE A 7 11.31 28.38 8.90
CA PHE A 7 12.73 28.43 8.60
C PHE A 7 13.38 29.64 9.30
N MET A 8 13.73 29.47 10.58
CA MET A 8 14.68 30.36 11.24
C MET A 8 16.03 30.29 10.54
N SER A 9 16.75 31.42 10.43
CA SER A 9 18.15 31.37 9.99
C SER A 9 19.02 30.68 11.05
N PRO A 10 20.19 30.12 10.67
CA PRO A 10 21.15 29.60 11.64
C PRO A 10 21.60 30.66 12.66
N GLU A 11 21.73 31.92 12.21
CA GLU A 11 22.06 33.07 13.04
C GLU A 11 20.97 33.36 14.09
N GLU A 12 19.70 33.36 13.69
CA GLU A 12 18.57 33.61 14.58
C GLU A 12 18.37 32.46 15.58
N SER A 13 18.59 31.22 15.12
CA SER A 13 18.58 30.03 15.99
C SER A 13 19.69 30.09 17.04
N ALA A 14 20.92 30.40 16.61
CA ALA A 14 22.05 30.59 17.52
C ALA A 14 21.85 31.77 18.48
N ARG A 15 21.21 32.86 18.03
CA ARG A 15 20.86 34.02 18.88
C ARG A 15 19.90 33.63 20.00
N ILE A 16 18.84 32.86 19.70
CA ILE A 16 17.90 32.37 20.72
C ILE A 16 18.57 31.34 21.65
N GLN A 17 19.35 30.40 21.12
CA GLN A 17 20.08 29.42 21.94
C GLN A 17 21.07 30.08 22.90
N THR A 18 21.86 31.06 22.42
CA THR A 18 22.81 31.81 23.26
C THR A 18 22.07 32.60 24.35
N ALA A 19 21.03 33.36 24.00
CA ALA A 19 20.25 34.14 24.95
C ALA A 19 19.47 33.31 26.00
N ILE A 20 19.34 32.00 25.80
CA ILE A 20 18.82 31.04 26.78
C ILE A 20 19.96 30.44 27.61
N GLN A 21 21.08 30.06 26.97
CA GLN A 21 22.28 29.56 27.66
C GLN A 21 22.90 30.59 28.62
N ASP A 22 22.87 31.88 28.26
CA ASP A 22 23.29 32.99 29.14
C ASP A 22 22.41 33.07 30.40
N LYS A 23 21.09 32.88 30.27
CA LYS A 23 20.15 32.87 31.40
C LYS A 23 20.31 31.65 32.29
N ILE A 24 20.56 30.47 31.71
CA ILE A 24 20.88 29.25 32.46
C ILE A 24 22.16 29.46 33.29
N THR A 25 23.16 30.12 32.69
CA THR A 25 24.41 30.46 33.38
C THR A 25 24.15 31.45 34.52
N GLN A 26 23.43 32.54 34.26
CA GLN A 26 23.04 33.55 35.25
C GLN A 26 22.25 32.94 36.43
N ARG A 27 21.37 31.97 36.16
CA ARG A 27 20.63 31.21 37.17
C ARG A 27 21.56 30.37 38.06
N GLU A 28 22.43 29.56 37.46
CA GLU A 28 23.37 28.72 38.23
C GLU A 28 24.39 29.57 39.03
N GLU A 29 24.82 30.73 38.53
CA GLU A 29 25.66 31.69 39.27
C GLU A 29 24.97 32.28 40.51
N GLN A 30 23.64 32.48 40.45
CA GLN A 30 22.85 33.02 41.55
C GLN A 30 22.31 31.96 42.51
N LYS A 31 22.45 30.68 42.17
CA LYS A 31 21.85 29.53 42.86
C LYS A 31 22.13 29.50 44.36
N GLY A 32 21.07 29.37 45.15
CA GLY A 32 21.15 29.31 46.61
C GLY A 32 21.40 30.65 47.32
N GLN A 33 21.66 31.75 46.59
CA GLN A 33 21.72 33.10 47.17
C GLN A 33 20.36 33.46 47.81
N PRO A 34 20.34 34.14 48.98
CA PRO A 34 19.09 34.53 49.63
C PRO A 34 18.38 35.65 48.85
N ARG A 35 17.05 35.71 48.95
CA ARG A 35 16.26 36.84 48.41
C ARG A 35 16.71 38.18 49.02
N GLU A 36 16.95 39.16 48.17
CA GLU A 36 17.06 40.57 48.57
C GLU A 36 15.68 41.22 48.77
N ALA A 37 15.55 42.11 49.76
CA ALA A 37 14.30 42.82 50.01
C ALA A 37 14.08 43.95 48.99
N LYS A 38 12.97 43.88 48.25
CA LYS A 38 12.58 44.85 47.21
C LYS A 38 11.74 46.00 47.79
N ASP A 39 11.84 47.20 47.22
CA ASP A 39 10.92 48.30 47.55
C ASP A 39 9.49 47.95 47.09
N SER A 40 8.58 47.92 48.07
CA SER A 40 7.16 47.64 47.82
C SER A 40 6.48 48.70 46.96
N LYS A 41 6.96 49.95 46.95
CA LYS A 41 6.34 51.00 46.13
C LYS A 41 6.75 50.84 44.66
N ALA A 42 8.06 50.77 44.38
CA ALA A 42 8.58 50.57 43.03
C ALA A 42 8.03 49.29 42.36
N LEU A 43 7.95 48.17 43.08
CA LEU A 43 7.48 46.90 42.50
C LEU A 43 5.98 46.94 42.14
N VAL A 44 5.14 47.58 42.97
CA VAL A 44 3.71 47.79 42.66
C VAL A 44 3.53 48.81 41.53
N GLU A 45 4.34 49.87 41.47
CA GLU A 45 4.33 50.84 40.37
C GLU A 45 4.72 50.18 39.03
N GLN A 46 5.69 49.26 39.02
CA GLN A 46 6.03 48.46 37.85
C GLN A 46 4.85 47.60 37.37
N ALA A 47 4.13 46.93 38.29
CA ALA A 47 2.96 46.12 37.95
C ALA A 47 1.80 46.97 37.41
N VAL A 48 1.51 48.12 38.03
CA VAL A 48 0.49 49.08 37.56
C VAL A 48 0.85 49.62 36.18
N SER A 49 2.12 49.98 35.94
CA SER A 49 2.58 50.45 34.63
C SER A 49 2.44 49.37 33.54
N THR A 50 2.81 48.12 33.85
CA THR A 50 2.74 46.99 32.91
C THR A 50 1.29 46.65 32.54
N SER A 51 0.40 46.55 33.54
CA SER A 51 -1.04 46.33 33.34
C SER A 51 -1.68 47.46 32.53
N LEU A 52 -1.39 48.72 32.86
CA LEU A 52 -1.94 49.88 32.13
C LEU A 52 -1.49 49.92 30.66
N MET A 53 -0.25 49.54 30.35
CA MET A 53 0.22 49.44 28.96
C MET A 53 -0.52 48.35 28.18
N GLN A 54 -0.89 47.24 28.81
CA GLN A 54 -1.69 46.17 28.20
C GLN A 54 -3.13 46.63 27.96
N ASP A 55 -3.76 47.28 28.95
CA ASP A 55 -5.11 47.83 28.82
C ASP A 55 -5.19 48.84 27.67
N LEU A 56 -4.24 49.79 27.60
CA LEU A 56 -4.13 50.78 26.52
C LEU A 56 -3.89 50.11 25.16
N SER A 57 -3.03 49.08 25.10
CA SER A 57 -2.77 48.32 23.87
C SER A 57 -3.99 47.51 23.41
N SER A 58 -4.91 47.15 24.31
CA SER A 58 -6.16 46.46 23.93
C SER A 58 -7.26 47.44 23.51
N ALA A 59 -7.37 48.58 24.20
CA ALA A 59 -8.40 49.59 23.95
C ALA A 59 -8.20 50.41 22.67
N ALA A 60 -6.94 50.64 22.24
CA ALA A 60 -6.62 51.53 21.13
C ALA A 60 -7.11 51.07 19.74
N PHE A 61 -7.56 49.82 19.59
CA PHE A 61 -7.90 49.20 18.30
C PHE A 61 -9.37 48.74 18.19
N GLY A 62 -10.28 49.33 18.97
CA GLY A 62 -11.67 48.86 19.18
C GLY A 62 -12.68 48.99 18.02
N PHE A 63 -12.30 48.80 16.75
CA PHE A 63 -13.23 48.76 15.61
C PHE A 63 -12.92 47.61 14.63
N GLY A 64 -13.49 46.44 14.92
CA GLY A 64 -13.04 45.17 14.33
C GLY A 64 -11.80 44.66 15.06
N ALA A 65 -11.58 43.34 15.07
CA ALA A 65 -10.35 42.81 15.64
C ALA A 65 -9.16 43.30 14.79
N PRO A 66 -8.13 43.95 15.37
CA PRO A 66 -6.96 44.32 14.60
C PRO A 66 -6.29 43.06 14.07
N ASN A 67 -5.81 43.11 12.81
CA ASN A 67 -4.87 42.11 12.32
C ASN A 67 -3.69 42.06 13.29
N LYS A 68 -3.57 40.97 14.06
CA LYS A 68 -2.46 40.77 14.99
C LYS A 68 -1.16 40.95 14.19
N ARG A 69 -0.29 41.89 14.59
CA ARG A 69 1.11 41.91 14.13
C ARG A 69 1.84 40.74 14.79
N ARG A 70 1.71 39.55 14.21
CA ARG A 70 2.35 38.28 14.64
C ARG A 70 3.81 38.22 14.19
N ASP A 71 4.49 39.37 14.20
CA ASP A 71 5.83 39.51 13.63
C ASP A 71 6.90 38.76 14.48
N THR A 72 6.53 38.28 15.67
CA THR A 72 7.34 37.41 16.54
C THR A 72 6.47 36.39 17.28
N MET A 73 6.91 35.13 17.34
CA MET A 73 6.33 34.11 18.23
C MET A 73 6.91 34.24 19.65
N PRO A 74 6.14 33.91 20.71
CA PRO A 74 6.69 33.85 22.06
C PRO A 74 7.72 32.72 22.16
N ALA A 75 8.87 33.00 22.77
CA ALA A 75 9.95 32.03 22.99
C ALA A 75 10.18 31.79 24.48
N TYR A 76 10.30 30.52 24.90
CA TYR A 76 10.64 30.14 26.26
C TYR A 76 11.45 28.84 26.35
N GLU A 77 12.02 28.59 27.52
CA GLU A 77 12.78 27.39 27.85
C GLU A 77 11.92 26.37 28.62
N ILE A 78 12.14 25.08 28.41
CA ILE A 78 11.85 24.07 29.43
C ILE A 78 13.10 24.00 30.31
N GLY A 79 12.97 24.34 31.59
CA GLY A 79 14.04 24.13 32.57
C GLY A 79 14.25 22.65 32.88
N SER A 80 14.97 22.33 33.95
CA SER A 80 14.97 20.95 34.48
C SER A 80 13.56 20.63 34.99
N PRO A 81 12.85 19.61 34.45
CA PRO A 81 11.49 19.30 34.89
C PRO A 81 11.47 18.94 36.37
N TYR A 82 10.50 19.48 37.09
CA TYR A 82 10.31 19.26 38.52
C TYR A 82 8.92 18.72 38.79
N LEU A 83 8.78 17.79 39.73
CA LEU A 83 7.47 17.23 40.10
C LEU A 83 6.60 18.28 40.81
N PRO A 84 5.27 18.28 40.59
CA PRO A 84 4.32 19.06 41.40
C PRO A 84 4.33 18.61 42.87
N CYS A 85 3.74 19.40 43.75
CA CYS A 85 3.58 19.04 45.16
C CYS A 85 2.59 17.87 45.30
N THR A 86 3.06 16.76 45.87
CA THR A 86 2.23 15.58 46.19
C THR A 86 1.87 15.46 47.68
N GLU A 87 2.38 16.36 48.52
CA GLU A 87 2.06 16.44 49.94
C GLU A 87 0.79 17.29 50.20
N LYS A 88 0.02 16.91 51.23
CA LYS A 88 -1.15 17.67 51.68
C LYS A 88 -0.74 19.00 52.31
N LEU A 89 -1.67 19.96 52.34
CA LEU A 89 -1.41 21.24 53.00
C LEU A 89 -1.19 21.09 54.53
N GLU A 90 -1.76 20.06 55.18
CA GLU A 90 -1.60 19.82 56.62
C GLU A 90 -0.20 19.29 57.01
N ASP A 91 0.53 18.70 56.07
CA ASP A 91 1.86 18.11 56.28
C ASP A 91 3.01 19.09 55.93
N LEU A 92 2.72 20.15 55.16
CA LEU A 92 3.67 21.20 54.76
C LEU A 92 3.91 22.23 55.88
N ARG A 93 5.11 22.82 55.90
CA ARG A 93 5.51 23.84 56.91
C ARG A 93 5.38 25.28 56.38
N PRO A 94 4.82 26.21 57.14
CA PRO A 94 4.76 27.61 56.71
C PRO A 94 6.15 28.24 56.67
N MET A 95 6.44 29.00 55.61
CA MET A 95 7.66 29.83 55.46
C MET A 95 7.30 31.30 55.15
N LYS A 96 8.31 32.16 55.06
CA LYS A 96 8.20 33.59 54.70
C LYS A 96 8.93 33.91 53.40
N LEU A 97 8.68 35.10 52.85
CA LEU A 97 9.42 35.58 51.67
C LEU A 97 10.92 35.74 51.93
N MET A 98 11.32 36.15 53.14
CA MET A 98 12.74 36.26 53.55
C MET A 98 13.49 34.91 53.60
N ASP A 99 12.78 33.77 53.60
CA ASP A 99 13.39 32.44 53.63
C ASP A 99 13.75 31.92 52.22
N LEU A 100 13.32 32.62 51.16
CA LEU A 100 13.50 32.22 49.76
C LEU A 100 14.96 32.31 49.31
N ARG A 101 15.36 31.35 48.47
CA ARG A 101 16.67 31.27 47.81
C ARG A 101 16.52 31.10 46.30
N MET A 102 17.44 31.69 45.53
CA MET A 102 17.41 31.61 44.05
C MET A 102 17.60 30.16 43.57
N GLU A 103 16.95 29.82 42.47
CA GLU A 103 16.96 28.49 41.85
C GLU A 103 16.67 27.35 42.83
N THR A 104 15.74 27.58 43.75
CA THR A 104 15.42 26.65 44.84
C THR A 104 13.93 26.34 44.88
N HIS A 105 13.58 25.05 44.83
CA HIS A 105 12.26 24.55 45.22
C HIS A 105 12.25 24.32 46.73
N HIS A 106 11.38 25.03 47.45
CA HIS A 106 11.32 24.96 48.91
C HIS A 106 10.42 23.80 49.35
N ARG A 107 10.87 22.57 49.04
CA ARG A 107 10.15 21.31 49.30
C ARG A 107 9.79 21.16 50.78
N GLY A 108 8.63 20.55 51.06
CA GLY A 108 8.07 20.41 52.40
C GLY A 108 7.55 21.71 53.04
N HIS A 109 7.49 22.83 52.30
CA HIS A 109 7.06 24.14 52.81
C HIS A 109 5.92 24.77 52.00
N PHE A 110 5.28 25.81 52.52
CA PHE A 110 4.29 26.63 51.81
C PHE A 110 4.36 28.11 52.19
N LEU A 111 4.02 28.99 51.24
CA LEU A 111 3.85 30.43 51.45
C LEU A 111 2.36 30.78 51.53
N MET A 112 1.98 31.64 52.48
CA MET A 112 0.68 32.33 52.49
C MET A 112 0.85 33.76 51.99
N LEU A 113 0.08 34.15 50.97
CA LEU A 113 0.31 35.36 50.19
C LEU A 113 -1.00 36.09 49.87
N ARG A 114 -0.96 37.42 49.88
CA ARG A 114 -2.07 38.29 49.47
C ARG A 114 -1.67 39.11 48.24
N ARG A 115 -2.56 39.26 47.26
CA ARG A 115 -2.35 40.09 46.06
C ARG A 115 -2.41 41.58 46.43
N VAL A 116 -1.39 42.36 46.06
CA VAL A 116 -1.27 43.80 46.40
C VAL A 116 -1.03 44.72 45.18
N SER A 117 -1.21 44.21 43.96
CA SER A 117 -1.13 44.98 42.71
C SER A 117 -2.16 44.45 41.68
N PRO A 118 -2.32 45.09 40.51
CA PRO A 118 -3.05 44.45 39.41
C PRO A 118 -2.21 43.29 38.85
N VAL A 119 -2.81 42.53 37.93
CA VAL A 119 -2.13 41.46 37.19
C VAL A 119 -1.66 41.99 35.84
N ALA A 120 -0.43 41.69 35.48
CA ALA A 120 0.06 41.83 34.11
C ALA A 120 -0.15 40.50 33.36
N ILE A 121 -0.96 40.51 32.30
CA ILE A 121 -1.30 39.34 31.50
C ILE A 121 -0.47 39.34 30.22
N LEU A 122 0.63 38.59 30.23
CA LEU A 122 1.47 38.34 29.05
C LEU A 122 0.86 37.22 28.20
N GLU A 123 1.46 36.86 27.06
CA GLU A 123 0.93 35.76 26.22
C GLU A 123 1.16 34.39 26.88
N ALA A 124 2.41 34.05 27.19
CA ALA A 124 2.77 32.77 27.81
C ALA A 124 2.54 32.70 29.34
N SER A 125 2.34 33.82 30.05
CA SER A 125 2.23 33.85 31.51
C SER A 125 1.35 34.99 32.03
N SER A 126 1.18 35.09 33.34
CA SER A 126 0.75 36.33 33.98
C SER A 126 1.36 36.47 35.37
N TRP A 127 1.67 37.70 35.78
CA TRP A 127 2.32 37.98 37.06
C TRP A 127 1.66 39.11 37.84
N THR A 128 1.87 39.12 39.15
CA THR A 128 1.38 40.17 40.07
C THR A 128 2.37 40.34 41.23
N VAL A 129 2.18 41.37 42.06
CA VAL A 129 2.92 41.53 43.31
C VAL A 129 2.11 40.94 44.46
N VAL A 130 2.78 40.10 45.25
CA VAL A 130 2.23 39.43 46.42
C VAL A 130 2.95 39.88 47.68
N GLN A 131 2.22 39.91 48.80
CA GLN A 131 2.71 40.27 50.13
C GLN A 131 2.53 39.11 51.11
N ASP A 132 3.50 38.89 52.00
CA ASP A 132 3.39 37.92 53.09
C ASP A 132 2.96 38.56 54.42
N ARG A 133 2.82 37.74 55.47
CA ARG A 133 2.49 38.19 56.83
C ARG A 133 3.58 39.08 57.49
N SER A 134 4.79 39.11 56.93
CA SER A 134 5.90 39.98 57.35
C SER A 134 5.78 41.39 56.75
N LYS A 135 4.85 41.59 55.79
CA LYS A 135 4.72 42.75 54.89
C LYS A 135 5.84 42.87 53.84
N ASP A 136 6.71 41.87 53.74
CA ASP A 136 7.62 41.72 52.58
C ASP A 136 6.77 41.57 51.32
N VAL A 137 7.28 42.04 50.17
CA VAL A 137 6.65 41.80 48.86
C VAL A 137 7.58 41.12 47.88
N GLU A 138 7.00 40.38 46.95
CA GLU A 138 7.72 39.76 45.84
C GLU A 138 6.82 39.63 44.61
N ARG A 139 7.42 39.46 43.43
CA ARG A 139 6.70 39.09 42.21
C ARG A 139 6.32 37.62 42.26
N MET A 140 5.10 37.30 41.86
CA MET A 140 4.63 35.95 41.61
C MET A 140 4.11 35.82 40.18
N GLU A 141 4.48 34.74 39.49
CA GLU A 141 4.17 34.46 38.09
C GLU A 141 3.59 33.06 37.89
N LEU A 142 2.44 32.98 37.20
CA LEU A 142 1.86 31.72 36.71
C LEU A 142 2.25 31.52 35.26
N PHE A 143 2.88 30.40 34.96
CA PHE A 143 3.35 30.06 33.62
C PHE A 143 2.34 29.15 32.89
N LEU A 144 2.01 29.50 31.64
CA LEU A 144 1.02 28.88 30.72
C LEU A 144 -0.42 28.76 31.25
N HIS A 145 -0.62 28.08 32.36
CA HIS A 145 -1.92 27.69 32.93
C HIS A 145 -2.62 28.80 33.72
N LYS A 146 -2.28 30.06 33.43
CA LYS A 146 -2.75 31.32 34.04
C LYS A 146 -4.28 31.54 34.05
N SER A 147 -5.06 30.76 33.30
CA SER A 147 -6.50 30.96 33.12
C SER A 147 -7.30 29.75 33.62
N GLN A 148 -8.33 29.99 34.45
CA GLN A 148 -9.26 28.97 34.93
C GLN A 148 -10.70 29.45 34.76
N HIS A 149 -11.60 28.57 34.33
CA HIS A 149 -13.03 28.87 34.11
C HIS A 149 -13.37 30.05 33.17
N GLY A 150 -12.39 30.57 32.41
CA GLY A 150 -12.54 31.73 31.52
C GLY A 150 -11.98 33.05 32.07
N TYR A 151 -11.41 33.03 33.27
CA TYR A 151 -10.82 34.19 33.96
C TYR A 151 -9.33 33.95 34.24
N ASN A 152 -8.56 35.01 34.49
CA ASN A 152 -7.19 34.87 34.99
C ASN A 152 -7.21 34.46 36.48
N VAL A 153 -6.39 33.46 36.84
CA VAL A 153 -6.30 32.88 38.19
C VAL A 153 -5.82 33.90 39.22
N LEU A 154 -4.88 34.79 38.86
CA LEU A 154 -4.38 35.84 39.74
C LEU A 154 -5.39 36.99 39.92
N ASP A 155 -6.20 37.33 38.91
CA ASP A 155 -7.24 38.36 39.06
C ASP A 155 -8.42 37.88 39.91
N MET A 156 -8.70 36.57 39.85
CA MET A 156 -9.64 35.90 40.74
C MET A 156 -9.16 35.84 42.19
N ALA A 157 -7.85 35.87 42.46
CA ALA A 157 -7.31 35.70 43.81
C ALA A 157 -7.18 37.03 44.58
N SER A 158 -7.71 37.07 45.81
CA SER A 158 -7.31 38.07 46.82
C SER A 158 -6.24 37.49 47.74
N GLU A 159 -6.47 36.30 48.29
CA GLU A 159 -5.51 35.51 49.06
C GLU A 159 -5.27 34.13 48.44
N LEU A 160 -4.03 33.66 48.54
CA LEU A 160 -3.58 32.41 47.95
C LEU A 160 -2.47 31.73 48.78
N ILE A 161 -2.30 30.43 48.55
CA ILE A 161 -1.21 29.62 49.11
C ILE A 161 -0.44 28.98 47.96
N VAL A 162 0.90 29.06 48.03
CA VAL A 162 1.80 28.33 47.13
C VAL A 162 2.47 27.20 47.90
N ARG A 163 2.23 25.96 47.48
CA ARG A 163 2.94 24.76 47.95
C ARG A 163 4.34 24.72 47.33
N GLU A 164 5.32 24.28 48.11
CA GLU A 164 6.71 24.01 47.69
C GLU A 164 7.35 25.06 46.75
N PRO A 165 7.24 26.36 47.09
CA PRO A 165 7.43 27.46 46.13
C PRO A 165 8.80 27.42 45.45
N TYR A 166 8.79 27.63 44.13
CA TYR A 166 9.99 27.82 43.33
C TYR A 166 10.32 29.30 43.21
N TYR A 167 11.55 29.70 43.56
CA TYR A 167 12.05 31.05 43.37
C TYR A 167 13.20 31.04 42.38
N THR A 168 13.06 31.83 41.31
CA THR A 168 13.89 31.73 40.09
C THR A 168 13.88 33.06 39.32
N LEU A 169 14.80 33.21 38.38
CA LEU A 169 14.75 34.30 37.39
C LEU A 169 13.68 34.02 36.32
N ASN A 170 12.84 35.02 36.03
CA ASN A 170 11.83 34.94 34.98
C ASN A 170 12.42 35.15 33.56
N SER A 171 11.56 35.22 32.53
CA SER A 171 11.97 35.42 31.13
C SER A 171 12.77 36.70 30.88
N ASN A 172 12.67 37.71 31.74
CA ASN A 172 13.40 38.98 31.67
C ASN A 172 14.71 38.99 32.49
N GLY A 173 15.01 37.91 33.22
CA GLY A 173 16.10 37.88 34.21
C GLY A 173 15.76 38.54 35.55
N GLU A 174 14.47 38.75 35.85
CA GLU A 174 13.99 39.37 37.09
C GLU A 174 13.57 38.27 38.10
N PRO A 175 13.97 38.32 39.39
CA PRO A 175 13.57 37.31 40.37
C PRO A 175 12.06 37.28 40.65
N ALA A 176 11.46 36.09 40.66
CA ALA A 176 10.05 35.87 40.93
C ALA A 176 9.78 34.49 41.57
N ILE A 177 8.64 34.37 42.26
CA ILE A 177 8.05 33.08 42.62
C ILE A 177 7.33 32.55 41.38
N ARG A 178 7.77 31.41 40.85
CA ARG A 178 7.21 30.80 39.63
C ARG A 178 6.33 29.61 39.97
N VAL A 179 5.19 29.50 39.30
CA VAL A 179 4.27 28.35 39.38
C VAL A 179 3.98 27.82 37.98
N ASP A 180 4.50 26.63 37.66
CA ASP A 180 4.22 25.90 36.40
C ASP A 180 3.12 24.83 36.55
N HIS A 181 2.84 24.37 37.78
CA HIS A 181 1.84 23.34 38.08
C HIS A 181 0.60 23.92 38.78
N PRO A 182 -0.61 23.83 38.20
CA PRO A 182 -1.84 24.36 38.81
C PRO A 182 -2.23 23.75 40.16
N SER A 183 -1.75 22.55 40.51
CA SER A 183 -1.99 21.88 41.80
C SER A 183 -1.29 22.58 42.98
N ASP A 184 -0.20 23.28 42.68
CA ASP A 184 0.69 23.83 43.70
C ASP A 184 0.19 25.21 44.18
N LEU A 185 -0.88 25.72 43.58
CA LEU A 185 -1.57 26.96 43.92
C LEU A 185 -2.98 26.69 44.47
N ILE A 186 -3.27 27.21 45.66
CA ILE A 186 -4.60 27.20 46.27
C ILE A 186 -5.10 28.63 46.36
N ILE A 187 -6.29 28.93 45.81
CA ILE A 187 -6.98 30.19 46.08
C ILE A 187 -7.77 30.02 47.39
N THR A 188 -7.44 30.78 48.43
CA THR A 188 -8.19 30.77 49.70
C THR A 188 -9.37 31.73 49.67
N GLU A 189 -9.20 32.89 49.04
CA GLU A 189 -10.25 33.91 48.88
C GLU A 189 -10.35 34.43 47.45
N ILE A 190 -11.59 34.69 47.00
CA ILE A 190 -11.87 35.24 45.68
C ILE A 190 -12.11 36.76 45.74
N SER A 191 -11.39 37.45 44.88
CA SER A 191 -11.47 38.86 44.52
C SER A 191 -12.87 39.27 44.03
N GLU A 192 -13.50 40.28 44.64
CA GLU A 192 -14.83 40.77 44.21
C GLU A 192 -14.82 41.57 42.89
N SER A 193 -13.69 42.22 42.57
CA SER A 193 -13.41 42.89 41.30
C SER A 193 -11.89 42.96 41.06
N PRO A 194 -11.40 43.14 39.81
CA PRO A 194 -9.97 43.18 39.52
C PRO A 194 -9.18 44.19 40.38
N GLU A 195 -9.81 45.29 40.78
CA GLU A 195 -9.24 46.38 41.58
C GLU A 195 -9.20 46.11 43.10
N SER A 196 -9.66 44.94 43.56
CA SER A 196 -9.73 44.57 44.99
C SER A 196 -8.41 44.74 45.77
N TRP A 197 -7.27 44.61 45.08
CA TRP A 197 -5.93 44.86 45.64
C TRP A 197 -5.74 46.28 46.21
N ARG A 198 -6.55 47.26 45.77
CA ARG A 198 -6.53 48.65 46.26
C ARG A 198 -7.17 48.82 47.65
N GLN A 199 -7.84 47.79 48.17
CA GLN A 199 -8.50 47.87 49.48
C GLN A 199 -7.49 47.60 50.60
N GLU A 200 -7.23 48.60 51.44
CA GLU A 200 -6.62 48.37 52.74
C GLU A 200 -7.60 47.55 53.60
N ILE A 201 -7.24 46.29 53.90
CA ILE A 201 -7.92 45.55 54.96
C ILE A 201 -7.49 46.17 56.29
N HIS A 202 -8.31 47.07 56.81
CA HIS A 202 -8.22 47.49 58.20
C HIS A 202 -8.41 46.27 59.10
N ASN A 203 -7.53 46.09 60.11
CA ASN A 203 -7.62 45.03 61.10
C ASN A 203 -8.94 45.13 61.90
N THR A 204 -9.99 44.48 61.40
CA THR A 204 -11.36 44.56 61.92
C THR A 204 -11.80 43.15 62.32
N PRO A 205 -11.52 42.69 63.56
CA PRO A 205 -11.62 41.29 63.94
C PRO A 205 -13.06 40.85 64.28
N SER A 206 -14.01 41.05 63.36
CA SER A 206 -15.41 40.63 63.56
C SER A 206 -16.24 40.57 62.26
N HIS A 207 -15.99 39.55 61.43
CA HIS A 207 -17.05 38.93 60.65
C HIS A 207 -16.97 37.42 60.84
N GLU A 208 -18.05 36.82 61.35
CA GLU A 208 -18.20 35.36 61.34
C GLU A 208 -18.23 34.87 59.88
N PRO A 209 -17.61 33.72 59.56
CA PRO A 209 -17.64 33.19 58.21
C PRO A 209 -19.09 32.98 57.74
N PRO A 210 -19.45 33.38 56.50
CA PRO A 210 -20.83 33.29 56.02
C PRO A 210 -21.40 31.88 56.19
N SER A 211 -22.62 31.77 56.74
CA SER A 211 -23.27 30.47 56.90
C SER A 211 -23.53 29.80 55.54
N ALA A 212 -23.72 28.47 55.52
CA ALA A 212 -23.97 27.72 54.28
C ALA A 212 -25.16 28.27 53.45
N GLU A 213 -26.21 28.79 54.12
CA GLU A 213 -27.34 29.47 53.45
C GLU A 213 -27.01 30.92 53.01
N ALA A 214 -26.05 31.60 53.64
CA ALA A 214 -25.50 32.85 53.10
C ALA A 214 -24.70 32.57 51.81
N TYR A 215 -23.82 31.57 51.82
CA TYR A 215 -23.09 31.13 50.62
C TYR A 215 -24.02 30.63 49.50
N LYS A 216 -25.09 29.88 49.81
CA LYS A 216 -26.13 29.51 48.85
C LYS A 216 -26.77 30.73 48.18
N ARG A 217 -27.12 31.76 48.96
CA ARG A 217 -27.71 33.02 48.44
C ARG A 217 -26.70 33.83 47.61
N GLN A 218 -25.44 33.90 48.00
CA GLN A 218 -24.36 34.52 47.22
C GLN A 218 -24.14 33.80 45.88
N GLY A 219 -24.02 32.47 45.88
CA GLY A 219 -23.87 31.67 44.67
C GLY A 219 -25.09 31.77 43.74
N ASN A 220 -26.30 31.78 44.30
CA ASN A 220 -27.53 32.04 43.54
C ASN A 220 -27.52 33.44 42.91
N HIS A 221 -27.03 34.45 43.62
CA HIS A 221 -26.91 35.81 43.07
C HIS A 221 -25.89 35.86 41.92
N ALA A 222 -24.69 35.33 42.10
CA ALA A 222 -23.66 35.26 41.06
C ALA A 222 -24.20 34.54 39.80
N LEU A 223 -24.84 33.39 39.97
CA LEU A 223 -25.41 32.59 38.89
C LEU A 223 -26.58 33.28 38.16
N LEU A 224 -27.54 33.86 38.90
CA LEU A 224 -28.80 34.36 38.33
C LEU A 224 -28.77 35.84 37.94
N LYS A 225 -27.88 36.65 38.53
CA LYS A 225 -27.76 38.10 38.24
C LYS A 225 -26.53 38.45 37.42
N LYS A 226 -25.36 37.85 37.70
CA LYS A 226 -24.11 38.09 36.96
C LYS A 226 -23.86 37.08 35.83
N ARG A 227 -24.45 35.88 35.91
CA ARG A 227 -24.03 34.66 35.17
C ARG A 227 -22.58 34.26 35.44
N ASP A 228 -22.05 34.64 36.60
CA ASP A 228 -20.70 34.30 37.02
C ASP A 228 -20.67 32.88 37.58
N TYR A 229 -20.25 31.94 36.74
CA TYR A 229 -20.12 30.53 37.09
C TYR A 229 -18.94 30.26 38.03
N ALA A 230 -17.90 31.09 38.03
CA ALA A 230 -16.70 30.88 38.85
C ALA A 230 -16.96 31.29 40.31
N GLN A 231 -17.51 32.49 40.52
CA GLN A 231 -17.97 32.96 41.83
C GLN A 231 -19.08 32.04 42.38
N ALA A 232 -20.03 31.60 41.54
CA ALA A 232 -21.06 30.66 41.97
C ALA A 232 -20.49 29.30 42.42
N LEU A 233 -19.52 28.74 41.68
CA LEU A 233 -18.85 27.48 42.02
C LEU A 233 -18.12 27.56 43.37
N PHE A 234 -17.40 28.66 43.62
CA PHE A 234 -16.72 28.89 44.90
C PHE A 234 -17.71 28.97 46.05
N CYS A 235 -18.75 29.83 45.95
CA CYS A 235 -19.77 29.97 46.97
C CYS A 235 -20.46 28.64 47.30
N TYR A 236 -20.88 27.85 46.30
CA TYR A 236 -21.50 26.55 46.58
C TYR A 236 -20.52 25.54 47.19
N THR A 237 -19.22 25.66 46.90
CA THR A 237 -18.19 24.78 47.49
C THR A 237 -17.93 25.15 48.95
N LYS A 238 -17.77 26.44 49.29
CA LYS A 238 -17.68 26.89 50.70
C LYS A 238 -18.95 26.57 51.50
N GLY A 239 -20.12 26.70 50.89
CA GLY A 239 -21.38 26.25 51.48
C GLY A 239 -21.45 24.75 51.79
N LEU A 240 -20.77 23.91 50.99
CA LEU A 240 -20.68 22.47 51.22
C LEU A 240 -19.60 22.09 52.24
N GLU A 241 -18.43 22.74 52.21
CA GLU A 241 -17.36 22.55 53.21
C GLU A 241 -17.90 22.72 54.64
N LEU A 242 -18.65 23.80 54.90
CA LEU A 242 -19.28 24.06 56.21
C LEU A 242 -20.31 22.99 56.63
N LEU A 243 -20.82 22.18 55.69
CA LEU A 243 -21.80 21.12 55.95
C LEU A 243 -21.16 19.73 56.05
N HIS A 244 -19.85 19.55 55.88
CA HIS A 244 -19.21 18.24 56.05
C HIS A 244 -19.31 17.71 57.50
N HIS A 245 -19.38 18.60 58.49
CA HIS A 245 -19.42 18.24 59.92
C HIS A 245 -20.83 18.29 60.54
N VAL A 246 -21.87 18.66 59.79
CA VAL A 246 -23.23 18.89 60.32
C VAL A 246 -24.17 17.73 59.95
N GLN A 247 -24.62 16.98 60.95
CA GLN A 247 -25.34 15.71 60.73
C GLN A 247 -26.83 15.86 60.32
N SER A 248 -27.38 17.08 60.32
CA SER A 248 -28.84 17.29 60.43
C SER A 248 -29.59 17.90 59.24
N ASP A 249 -28.93 18.60 58.30
CA ASP A 249 -29.63 19.23 57.15
C ASP A 249 -29.23 18.60 55.81
N ASN A 250 -29.99 17.60 55.39
CA ASN A 250 -29.89 16.99 54.07
C ASN A 250 -30.56 17.84 52.97
N THR A 251 -31.48 18.74 53.30
CA THR A 251 -32.20 19.54 52.31
C THR A 251 -31.30 20.63 51.74
N LEU A 252 -30.64 21.40 52.61
CA LEU A 252 -29.67 22.42 52.21
C LEU A 252 -28.46 21.80 51.49
N ARG A 253 -27.94 20.67 51.99
CA ARG A 253 -26.87 19.91 51.35
C ARG A 253 -27.27 19.47 49.93
N ASN A 254 -28.44 18.87 49.76
CA ASN A 254 -28.92 18.43 48.46
C ASN A 254 -29.17 19.61 47.50
N ASP A 255 -29.68 20.74 47.98
CA ASP A 255 -29.83 21.97 47.18
C ASP A 255 -28.47 22.53 46.71
N LEU A 256 -27.46 22.54 47.57
CA LEU A 256 -26.11 23.01 47.23
C LEU A 256 -25.45 22.11 46.19
N TYR A 257 -25.50 20.78 46.37
CA TYR A 257 -25.09 19.82 45.34
C TYR A 257 -25.89 20.01 44.04
N ARG A 258 -27.21 20.25 44.13
CA ARG A 258 -28.04 20.49 42.95
C ARG A 258 -27.60 21.77 42.23
N ASN A 259 -27.30 22.86 42.92
CA ASN A 259 -26.89 24.09 42.24
C ASN A 259 -25.45 24.00 41.72
N ARG A 260 -24.54 23.34 42.45
CA ARG A 260 -23.16 23.09 42.00
C ARG A 260 -23.10 22.15 40.79
N SER A 261 -23.93 21.11 40.72
CA SER A 261 -24.00 20.23 39.54
C SER A 261 -24.36 20.95 38.25
N TYR A 262 -25.24 21.96 38.30
CA TYR A 262 -25.58 22.79 37.15
C TYR A 262 -24.40 23.67 36.71
N VAL A 263 -23.72 24.32 37.66
CA VAL A 263 -22.55 25.17 37.38
C VAL A 263 -21.39 24.33 36.84
N ASN A 264 -21.10 23.19 37.43
CA ASN A 264 -20.10 22.24 36.94
C ASN A 264 -20.42 21.77 35.51
N LEU A 265 -21.70 21.54 35.18
CA LEU A 265 -22.11 21.19 33.81
C LEU A 265 -21.87 22.34 32.81
N GLN A 266 -22.12 23.60 33.17
CA GLN A 266 -21.79 24.76 32.31
C GLN A 266 -20.28 24.95 32.14
N LEU A 267 -19.48 24.69 33.19
CA LEU A 267 -18.02 24.79 33.19
C LEU A 267 -17.30 23.59 32.53
N GLN A 268 -18.06 22.59 32.07
CA GLN A 268 -17.59 21.31 31.51
C GLN A 268 -16.74 20.46 32.48
N ARG A 269 -17.08 20.56 33.78
CA ARG A 269 -16.61 19.67 34.86
C ARG A 269 -17.55 18.48 34.99
N PHE A 270 -17.46 17.52 34.07
CA PHE A 270 -18.49 16.49 33.97
C PHE A 270 -18.43 15.43 35.07
N ASP A 271 -17.24 15.16 35.63
CA ASP A 271 -17.12 14.23 36.77
C ASP A 271 -17.82 14.77 38.01
N GLU A 272 -17.54 16.01 38.39
CA GLU A 272 -18.17 16.66 39.54
C GLU A 272 -19.64 17.03 39.24
N ALA A 273 -20.00 17.39 38.00
CA ALA A 273 -21.41 17.58 37.64
C ALA A 273 -22.24 16.30 37.83
N LYS A 274 -21.68 15.15 37.45
CA LYS A 274 -22.28 13.82 37.63
C LYS A 274 -22.33 13.43 39.11
N SER A 275 -21.23 13.61 39.84
CA SER A 275 -21.14 13.31 41.28
C SER A 275 -22.08 14.17 42.12
N ASP A 276 -22.08 15.48 41.92
CA ASP A 276 -22.97 16.43 42.60
C ASP A 276 -24.44 16.16 42.24
N ALA A 277 -24.75 15.85 40.97
CA ALA A 277 -26.12 15.56 40.56
C ALA A 277 -26.65 14.33 41.31
N LEU A 278 -25.89 13.23 41.34
CA LEU A 278 -26.26 12.02 42.09
C LEU A 278 -26.31 12.25 43.60
N SER A 279 -25.41 13.07 44.14
CA SER A 279 -25.41 13.47 45.57
C SER A 279 -26.58 14.38 45.95
N SER A 280 -27.28 14.97 44.98
CA SER A 280 -28.48 15.79 45.19
C SER A 280 -29.81 15.01 45.15
N ILE A 281 -29.76 13.69 44.96
CA ILE A 281 -30.93 12.81 44.93
C ILE A 281 -31.55 12.74 46.34
N THR A 282 -32.87 12.87 46.42
CA THR A 282 -33.64 12.77 47.67
C THR A 282 -34.11 11.35 47.92
N ASN A 283 -34.36 11.02 49.19
CA ASN A 283 -34.80 9.68 49.61
C ASN A 283 -36.19 9.27 49.08
N ASN A 284 -36.93 10.18 48.44
CA ASN A 284 -38.22 9.86 47.79
C ASN A 284 -38.02 9.60 46.29
N PRO A 285 -38.22 8.37 45.78
CA PRO A 285 -38.01 8.06 44.36
C PRO A 285 -38.87 8.87 43.38
N THR A 286 -40.03 9.40 43.81
CA THR A 286 -40.98 10.13 42.95
C THR A 286 -40.84 11.66 43.02
N ASP A 287 -39.76 12.17 43.61
CA ASP A 287 -39.50 13.61 43.70
C ASP A 287 -39.04 14.19 42.34
N ASP A 288 -39.74 15.20 41.82
CA ASP A 288 -39.38 15.94 40.59
C ASP A 288 -37.96 16.51 40.60
N LEU A 289 -37.38 16.76 41.78
CA LEU A 289 -35.99 17.20 41.92
C LEU A 289 -34.99 16.10 41.52
N ASN A 290 -35.39 14.82 41.60
CA ASN A 290 -34.59 13.69 41.13
C ASN A 290 -34.58 13.60 39.60
N ALA A 291 -35.65 13.98 38.90
CA ALA A 291 -35.63 14.09 37.44
C ALA A 291 -34.58 15.10 36.97
N LYS A 292 -34.45 16.24 37.66
CA LYS A 292 -33.42 17.27 37.41
C LYS A 292 -32.00 16.75 37.70
N ALA A 293 -31.83 15.92 38.73
CA ALA A 293 -30.55 15.24 39.02
C ALA A 293 -30.19 14.26 37.89
N TYR A 294 -31.10 13.37 37.52
CA TYR A 294 -30.88 12.38 36.47
C TYR A 294 -30.62 13.01 35.09
N ASN A 295 -31.32 14.08 34.73
CA ASN A 295 -31.05 14.82 33.49
C ASN A 295 -29.60 15.33 33.42
N ARG A 296 -29.08 15.89 34.52
CA ARG A 296 -27.72 16.45 34.59
C ARG A 296 -26.66 15.37 34.64
N ALA A 297 -26.89 14.27 35.36
CA ALA A 297 -26.02 13.10 35.32
C ALA A 297 -25.96 12.50 33.90
N GLY A 298 -27.08 12.46 33.19
CA GLY A 298 -27.17 12.03 31.79
C GLY A 298 -26.43 12.95 30.82
N LEU A 299 -26.59 14.28 30.96
CA LEU A 299 -25.88 15.28 30.18
C LEU A 299 -24.36 15.27 30.44
N ALA A 300 -23.94 15.09 31.69
CA ALA A 300 -22.54 14.97 32.05
C ALA A 300 -21.91 13.68 31.48
N ALA A 301 -22.58 12.53 31.62
CA ALA A 301 -22.16 11.28 31.00
C ALA A 301 -22.08 11.39 29.47
N TYR A 302 -23.05 12.07 28.82
CA TYR A 302 -23.02 12.35 27.39
C TYR A 302 -21.80 13.19 26.99
N GLY A 303 -21.49 14.25 27.76
CA GLY A 303 -20.31 15.11 27.54
C GLY A 303 -18.97 14.39 27.69
N GLN A 304 -18.93 13.27 28.41
CA GLN A 304 -17.76 12.39 28.56
C GLN A 304 -17.71 11.23 27.54
N GLY A 305 -18.67 11.14 26.63
CA GLY A 305 -18.80 9.99 25.71
C GLY A 305 -19.31 8.71 26.37
N GLN A 306 -19.76 8.77 27.63
CA GLN A 306 -20.30 7.62 28.38
C GLN A 306 -21.76 7.36 27.99
N PHE A 307 -22.02 7.12 26.70
CA PHE A 307 -23.37 7.11 26.11
C PHE A 307 -24.30 6.03 26.71
N LEU A 308 -23.75 4.89 27.13
CA LEU A 308 -24.53 3.86 27.85
C LEU A 308 -25.01 4.33 29.23
N ASP A 309 -24.18 5.08 29.97
CA ASP A 309 -24.59 5.62 31.27
C ASP A 309 -25.51 6.84 31.09
N ALA A 310 -25.27 7.67 30.08
CA ALA A 310 -26.21 8.71 29.67
C ALA A 310 -27.61 8.13 29.41
N LYS A 311 -27.70 6.99 28.68
CA LYS A 311 -28.96 6.27 28.47
C LYS A 311 -29.63 5.87 29.78
N LYS A 312 -28.90 5.19 30.68
CA LYS A 312 -29.40 4.77 32.01
C LYS A 312 -29.92 5.95 32.83
N TYR A 313 -29.29 7.12 32.77
CA TYR A 313 -29.76 8.31 33.48
C TYR A 313 -30.99 8.95 32.83
N PHE A 314 -31.06 9.05 31.50
CA PHE A 314 -32.28 9.52 30.82
C PHE A 314 -33.48 8.56 31.00
N GLU A 315 -33.24 7.25 31.12
CA GLU A 315 -34.26 6.27 31.52
C GLU A 315 -34.75 6.48 32.96
N LYS A 316 -33.87 6.89 33.89
CA LYS A 316 -34.27 7.27 35.24
C LYS A 316 -35.05 8.58 35.27
N GLN A 317 -34.68 9.58 34.46
CA GLN A 317 -35.49 10.80 34.26
C GLN A 317 -36.89 10.45 33.75
N ALA A 318 -37.00 9.66 32.68
CA ALA A 318 -38.28 9.24 32.10
C ALA A 318 -39.19 8.47 33.07
N LYS A 319 -38.61 7.74 34.04
CA LYS A 319 -39.38 7.02 35.08
C LYS A 319 -39.94 7.94 36.17
N VAL A 320 -39.33 9.10 36.41
CA VAL A 320 -39.85 10.11 37.34
C VAL A 320 -40.82 11.06 36.63
N GLN A 321 -40.53 11.44 35.37
CA GLN A 321 -41.34 12.35 34.56
C GLN A 321 -41.64 11.75 33.18
N PRO A 322 -42.67 10.88 33.03
CA PRO A 322 -42.98 10.20 31.77
C PRO A 322 -43.42 11.13 30.63
N ASP A 323 -44.09 12.24 30.97
CA ASP A 323 -44.63 13.20 30.01
C ASP A 323 -43.63 14.28 29.58
N ASP A 324 -42.41 14.28 30.12
CA ASP A 324 -41.36 15.24 29.75
C ASP A 324 -40.94 15.08 28.27
N GLN A 325 -41.33 16.07 27.46
CA GLN A 325 -41.03 16.09 26.03
C GLN A 325 -39.53 16.25 25.74
N HIS A 326 -38.75 16.78 26.68
CA HIS A 326 -37.31 17.01 26.52
C HIS A 326 -36.48 15.71 26.57
N VAL A 327 -37.01 14.61 27.11
CA VAL A 327 -36.29 13.32 27.15
C VAL A 327 -36.19 12.66 25.76
N LYS A 328 -37.21 12.84 24.91
CA LYS A 328 -37.26 12.21 23.57
C LYS A 328 -36.10 12.65 22.65
N PRO A 329 -35.69 13.93 22.60
CA PRO A 329 -34.44 14.37 21.98
C PRO A 329 -33.18 13.74 22.56
N HIS A 330 -33.08 13.54 23.88
CA HIS A 330 -31.90 12.93 24.51
C HIS A 330 -31.69 11.48 24.04
N PHE A 331 -32.75 10.66 24.04
CA PHE A 331 -32.67 9.29 23.49
C PHE A 331 -32.25 9.28 22.02
N ARG A 332 -32.88 10.10 21.16
CA ARG A 332 -32.53 10.18 19.74
C ARG A 332 -31.05 10.53 19.47
N ARG A 333 -30.43 11.34 20.34
CA ARG A 333 -28.99 11.64 20.27
C ARG A 333 -28.16 10.46 20.75
N VAL A 334 -28.47 9.91 21.93
CA VAL A 334 -27.77 8.75 22.51
C VAL A 334 -27.80 7.53 21.58
N ASP A 335 -28.94 7.20 20.98
CA ASP A 335 -29.09 6.07 20.06
C ASP A 335 -28.48 6.32 18.66
N ALA A 336 -28.07 7.56 18.36
CA ALA A 336 -27.18 7.86 17.23
C ALA A 336 -25.71 7.64 17.62
N ARG A 337 -25.28 8.20 18.77
CA ARG A 337 -23.93 8.03 19.31
C ARG A 337 -23.54 6.57 19.55
N LEU A 338 -24.48 5.76 20.03
CA LEU A 338 -24.25 4.33 20.26
C LEU A 338 -24.02 3.56 18.95
N ARG A 339 -24.79 3.83 17.89
CA ARG A 339 -24.61 3.18 16.58
C ARG A 339 -23.34 3.65 15.88
N GLU A 340 -23.02 4.93 15.95
CA GLU A 340 -21.71 5.43 15.50
C GLU A 340 -20.58 4.66 16.19
N ALA A 341 -20.61 4.52 17.53
CA ALA A 341 -19.56 3.85 18.30
C ALA A 341 -19.49 2.32 18.14
N THR A 342 -20.57 1.65 17.72
CA THR A 342 -20.62 0.18 17.62
C THR A 342 -20.59 -0.34 16.18
N GLU A 343 -21.20 0.38 15.24
CA GLU A 343 -21.37 -0.03 13.83
C GLU A 343 -20.47 0.78 12.87
N GLY A 344 -19.93 1.93 13.30
CA GLY A 344 -19.15 2.83 12.44
C GLY A 344 -20.00 3.58 11.41
N VAL A 345 -21.32 3.61 11.58
CA VAL A 345 -22.28 4.17 10.62
C VAL A 345 -22.47 5.68 10.88
N TYR A 346 -21.75 6.51 10.12
CA TYR A 346 -21.83 7.97 10.18
C TYR A 346 -22.60 8.56 9.00
N ASN A 347 -23.56 9.44 9.27
CA ASN A 347 -24.21 10.25 8.23
C ASN A 347 -23.33 11.48 7.89
N MET A 348 -22.28 11.26 7.12
CA MET A 348 -21.25 12.28 6.84
C MET A 348 -21.80 13.56 6.22
N SER A 349 -22.77 13.46 5.29
CA SER A 349 -23.37 14.65 4.67
C SER A 349 -24.15 15.51 5.68
N ARG A 350 -24.87 14.87 6.63
CA ARG A 350 -25.53 15.58 7.74
C ARG A 350 -24.55 16.16 8.74
N ILE A 351 -23.43 15.46 9.01
CA ILE A 351 -22.36 15.96 9.89
C ILE A 351 -21.76 17.23 9.27
N VAL A 352 -21.27 17.17 8.03
CA VAL A 352 -20.67 18.32 7.32
C VAL A 352 -21.63 19.51 7.22
N SER A 353 -22.89 19.27 6.83
CA SER A 353 -23.90 20.35 6.74
C SER A 353 -24.37 20.92 8.09
N SER A 354 -23.98 20.31 9.21
CA SER A 354 -24.23 20.85 10.55
C SER A 354 -23.09 21.72 11.10
N LEU A 355 -21.94 21.75 10.44
CA LEU A 355 -20.81 22.60 10.83
C LEU A 355 -21.00 24.03 10.31
N THR A 356 -20.71 25.02 11.15
CA THR A 356 -20.55 26.41 10.67
C THR A 356 -19.14 26.60 10.10
N LYS A 357 -18.86 27.70 9.39
CA LYS A 357 -17.54 27.96 8.76
C LYS A 357 -16.34 27.84 9.72
N THR A 358 -16.52 28.10 11.01
CA THR A 358 -15.50 27.94 12.07
C THR A 358 -15.86 26.84 13.07
N GLY A 359 -17.02 26.19 12.93
CA GLY A 359 -17.64 25.32 13.92
C GLY A 359 -17.16 23.87 13.85
N GLY A 360 -15.85 23.65 13.94
CA GLY A 360 -15.21 22.33 13.78
C GLY A 360 -15.52 21.29 14.87
N ARG A 361 -16.62 21.36 15.63
CA ARG A 361 -16.90 20.43 16.75
C ARG A 361 -18.23 19.69 16.59
N PRO A 362 -18.38 18.75 15.63
CA PRO A 362 -19.59 17.94 15.44
C PRO A 362 -20.07 17.19 16.70
N ASP A 363 -21.38 17.05 16.86
CA ASP A 363 -21.98 16.13 17.83
C ASP A 363 -21.93 14.70 17.25
N THR A 364 -20.89 13.94 17.58
CA THR A 364 -20.54 12.60 17.08
C THR A 364 -19.82 11.76 18.16
N ALA A 365 -19.84 10.43 18.02
CA ALA A 365 -19.05 9.50 18.85
C ALA A 365 -17.76 9.03 18.13
N SER A 366 -16.83 8.45 18.90
CA SER A 366 -15.71 7.67 18.34
C SER A 366 -16.15 6.24 18.03
N PHE A 367 -15.67 5.71 16.90
CA PHE A 367 -15.72 4.32 16.47
C PHE A 367 -14.30 3.77 16.43
N ASP A 368 -13.98 2.87 17.37
CA ASP A 368 -12.65 2.26 17.51
C ASP A 368 -12.36 1.19 16.43
N GLY A 369 -13.42 0.65 15.81
CA GLY A 369 -13.35 -0.26 14.67
C GLY A 369 -12.63 -1.59 14.90
N PRO A 370 -12.26 -2.32 13.81
CA PRO A 370 -11.57 -3.60 13.87
C PRO A 370 -10.08 -3.44 14.20
N THR A 371 -9.77 -2.77 15.31
CA THR A 371 -8.40 -2.38 15.69
C THR A 371 -8.07 -2.74 17.13
N GLY A 372 -6.80 -3.03 17.42
CA GLY A 372 -6.31 -3.36 18.77
C GLY A 372 -4.86 -2.94 18.97
N ILE A 373 -4.57 -2.40 20.15
CA ILE A 373 -3.21 -1.94 20.52
C ILE A 373 -2.35 -3.14 20.91
N LYS A 374 -1.14 -3.24 20.34
CA LYS A 374 -0.14 -4.29 20.66
C LYS A 374 1.26 -3.67 20.69
N CYS A 375 2.28 -4.45 21.06
CA CYS A 375 3.67 -4.03 20.87
C CYS A 375 4.02 -4.04 19.37
N SER A 376 4.73 -3.01 18.90
CA SER A 376 5.25 -2.93 17.52
C SER A 376 6.78 -3.14 17.51
N PRO A 377 7.33 -3.99 16.61
CA PRO A 377 8.77 -4.19 16.50
C PRO A 377 9.52 -2.89 16.16
N GLY A 378 10.28 -2.36 17.11
CA GLY A 378 11.07 -1.14 16.94
C GLY A 378 10.31 0.19 17.14
N ALA A 379 8.97 0.16 17.20
CA ALA A 379 8.13 1.35 17.45
C ALA A 379 7.35 1.30 18.79
N GLY A 380 7.70 0.37 19.69
CA GLY A 380 7.14 0.31 21.04
C GLY A 380 5.72 -0.25 21.09
N ARG A 381 4.71 0.59 20.84
CA ARG A 381 3.29 0.19 20.76
C ARG A 381 2.71 0.68 19.43
N GLY A 382 1.83 -0.13 18.84
CA GLY A 382 1.16 0.17 17.57
C GLY A 382 -0.29 -0.26 17.58
N LEU A 383 -1.06 0.27 16.63
CA LEU A 383 -2.45 -0.12 16.38
C LEU A 383 -2.47 -1.19 15.26
N PHE A 384 -3.10 -2.33 15.51
CA PHE A 384 -3.13 -3.47 14.59
C PHE A 384 -4.55 -3.84 14.20
N ALA A 385 -4.75 -4.32 12.97
CA ALA A 385 -6.03 -4.85 12.52
C ALA A 385 -6.40 -6.14 13.27
N THR A 386 -7.65 -6.29 13.70
CA THR A 386 -8.17 -7.48 14.39
C THR A 386 -8.83 -8.50 13.47
N ARG A 387 -9.18 -8.07 12.25
CA ARG A 387 -9.63 -8.89 11.11
C ARG A 387 -9.06 -8.33 9.82
N ASP A 388 -9.30 -9.00 8.70
CA ASP A 388 -9.08 -8.41 7.37
C ASP A 388 -9.95 -7.16 7.17
N ILE A 389 -9.38 -6.16 6.50
CA ILE A 389 -10.00 -4.87 6.19
C ILE A 389 -9.84 -4.61 4.68
N GLN A 390 -10.92 -4.21 4.01
CA GLN A 390 -10.96 -4.01 2.56
C GLN A 390 -10.54 -2.59 2.15
N PRO A 391 -10.06 -2.37 0.90
CA PRO A 391 -9.77 -1.03 0.39
C PRO A 391 -10.97 -0.06 0.53
N ASN A 392 -10.69 1.19 0.89
CA ASN A 392 -11.64 2.26 1.21
C ASN A 392 -12.56 2.03 2.43
N GLU A 393 -12.48 0.89 3.12
CA GLU A 393 -13.25 0.64 4.35
C GLU A 393 -12.85 1.64 5.46
N ILE A 394 -13.82 2.08 6.27
CA ILE A 394 -13.57 2.92 7.46
C ILE A 394 -12.99 2.03 8.55
N ILE A 395 -11.76 2.36 8.96
CA ILE A 395 -11.01 1.61 9.99
C ILE A 395 -11.33 2.14 11.38
N MET A 396 -11.43 3.46 11.50
CA MET A 396 -11.61 4.17 12.76
C MET A 396 -12.12 5.58 12.47
N CYS A 397 -13.00 6.08 13.33
CA CYS A 397 -13.36 7.49 13.39
C CYS A 397 -13.18 7.94 14.84
N GLU A 398 -12.23 8.82 15.15
CA GLU A 398 -12.01 9.29 16.52
C GLU A 398 -12.42 10.76 16.68
N LYS A 399 -13.31 11.00 17.64
CA LYS A 399 -13.67 12.32 18.15
C LYS A 399 -12.57 12.80 19.09
N ALA A 400 -11.99 13.97 18.83
CA ALA A 400 -10.83 14.48 19.56
C ALA A 400 -11.01 14.48 21.09
N PHE A 401 -9.94 14.17 21.81
CA PHE A 401 -9.88 14.45 23.24
C PHE A 401 -9.86 15.96 23.49
N CYS A 402 -9.06 16.71 22.72
CA CYS A 402 -9.02 18.17 22.79
C CYS A 402 -8.60 18.75 21.43
N VAL A 403 -9.10 19.94 21.08
CA VAL A 403 -8.61 20.76 19.97
C VAL A 403 -8.66 22.22 20.40
N ALA A 404 -7.55 22.92 20.22
CA ALA A 404 -7.46 24.38 20.29
C ALA A 404 -7.48 24.92 18.85
N TRP A 405 -8.48 25.73 18.50
CA TRP A 405 -8.63 26.26 17.15
C TRP A 405 -7.96 27.62 17.00
N SER A 406 -7.44 27.90 15.81
CA SER A 406 -6.75 29.14 15.45
C SER A 406 -7.50 30.45 15.72
N HIS A 407 -8.83 30.40 15.71
CA HIS A 407 -9.71 31.53 15.99
C HIS A 407 -10.10 31.68 17.48
N GLU A 408 -9.65 30.78 18.36
CA GLU A 408 -9.86 30.87 19.81
C GLU A 408 -8.75 31.71 20.45
N SER A 409 -9.12 32.67 21.31
CA SER A 409 -8.20 33.70 21.82
C SER A 409 -7.04 33.19 22.69
N GLU A 410 -7.14 31.96 23.18
CA GLU A 410 -6.12 31.27 23.99
C GLU A 410 -5.26 30.30 23.17
N THR A 411 -5.46 30.21 21.84
CA THR A 411 -4.67 29.38 20.94
C THR A 411 -3.44 30.14 20.44
N PHE A 412 -2.26 29.63 20.81
CA PHE A 412 -0.98 30.10 20.29
C PHE A 412 0.04 28.95 20.27
N SER A 413 1.03 29.08 19.39
CA SER A 413 2.24 28.26 19.34
C SER A 413 3.42 29.05 19.91
N ALA A 414 4.38 28.36 20.52
CA ALA A 414 5.59 28.96 21.05
C ALA A 414 6.85 28.33 20.44
N LEU A 415 7.95 29.08 20.45
CA LEU A 415 9.30 28.53 20.31
C LEU A 415 9.74 28.01 21.66
N VAL A 416 10.03 26.72 21.73
CA VAL A 416 10.40 26.04 22.97
C VAL A 416 11.80 25.47 22.83
N CYS A 417 12.69 25.91 23.71
CA CYS A 417 14.05 25.40 23.83
C CYS A 417 14.09 24.36 24.95
N ASP A 418 14.40 23.11 24.63
CA ASP A 418 14.48 22.03 25.61
C ASP A 418 15.94 21.77 26.01
N ILE A 419 16.29 22.09 27.27
CA ILE A 419 17.66 21.89 27.76
C ILE A 419 18.05 20.41 27.85
N ARG A 420 17.08 19.50 27.86
CA ARG A 420 17.29 18.04 27.88
C ARG A 420 17.79 17.54 26.53
N GLU A 421 17.38 18.19 25.44
CA GLU A 421 17.73 17.87 24.06
C GLU A 421 18.76 18.87 23.49
N LEU A 422 19.85 19.15 24.24
CA LEU A 422 20.94 20.03 23.80
C LEU A 422 20.49 21.43 23.32
N ALA A 423 19.48 22.01 23.99
CA ALA A 423 18.89 23.30 23.64
C ALA A 423 18.26 23.36 22.22
N ALA A 424 17.77 22.22 21.71
CA ALA A 424 17.02 22.18 20.46
C ALA A 424 15.77 23.10 20.51
N ILE A 425 15.60 23.95 19.50
CA ILE A 425 14.41 24.80 19.34
C ILE A 425 13.33 24.00 18.58
N LYS A 426 12.16 23.86 19.19
CA LYS A 426 10.95 23.25 18.62
C LYS A 426 9.82 24.27 18.54
N VAL A 427 8.86 24.03 17.65
CA VAL A 427 7.56 24.71 17.66
C VAL A 427 6.58 23.86 18.46
N PHE A 428 6.00 24.43 19.51
CA PHE A 428 5.13 23.72 20.45
C PHE A 428 3.73 24.36 20.52
N PRO A 429 2.64 23.58 20.45
CA PRO A 429 1.27 24.08 20.53
C PRO A 429 0.85 24.36 21.98
N ALA A 430 1.35 25.47 22.53
CA ALA A 430 1.12 25.90 23.91
C ALA A 430 -0.39 26.07 24.25
N GLY A 431 -1.20 26.53 23.30
CA GLY A 431 -2.66 26.60 23.45
C GLY A 431 -3.32 25.24 23.65
N LEU A 432 -2.90 24.20 22.91
CA LEU A 432 -3.39 22.83 23.08
C LEU A 432 -2.96 22.25 24.43
N HIS A 433 -1.70 22.44 24.82
CA HIS A 433 -1.18 22.01 26.11
C HIS A 433 -1.98 22.59 27.28
N LYS A 434 -2.22 23.91 27.25
CA LYS A 434 -3.10 24.60 28.21
C LYS A 434 -4.51 24.00 28.22
N ALA A 435 -5.10 23.75 27.05
CA ALA A 435 -6.45 23.20 26.92
C ALA A 435 -6.55 21.74 27.43
N VAL A 436 -5.52 20.91 27.21
CA VAL A 436 -5.43 19.53 27.72
C VAL A 436 -5.33 19.54 29.25
N VAL A 437 -4.39 20.29 29.84
CA VAL A 437 -4.27 20.40 31.32
C VAL A 437 -5.58 20.90 31.93
N GLN A 438 -6.19 21.95 31.37
CA GLN A 438 -7.49 22.44 31.84
C GLN A 438 -8.63 21.43 31.68
N LYS A 439 -8.64 20.60 30.62
CA LYS A 439 -9.66 19.53 30.46
C LYS A 439 -9.46 18.41 31.48
N LEU A 440 -8.21 18.06 31.79
CA LEU A 440 -7.86 17.04 32.78
C LEU A 440 -8.21 17.45 34.21
N LEU A 441 -7.84 18.68 34.62
CA LEU A 441 -8.22 19.23 35.94
C LEU A 441 -9.74 19.28 36.13
N LYS A 442 -10.50 19.51 35.04
CA LYS A 442 -11.98 19.50 35.04
C LYS A 442 -12.60 18.10 34.97
N ASN A 443 -11.87 17.08 34.54
CA ASN A 443 -12.41 15.73 34.30
C ASN A 443 -11.36 14.65 34.69
N PRO A 444 -11.09 14.45 36.00
CA PRO A 444 -10.03 13.56 36.46
C PRO A 444 -10.15 12.12 35.94
N SER A 445 -11.36 11.64 35.64
CA SER A 445 -11.58 10.29 35.08
C SER A 445 -10.95 10.03 33.70
N GLN A 446 -10.43 11.08 33.04
CA GLN A 446 -9.76 10.97 31.74
C GLN A 446 -8.23 11.03 31.85
N VAL A 447 -7.66 11.33 33.03
CA VAL A 447 -6.21 11.53 33.24
C VAL A 447 -5.38 10.34 32.79
N GLU A 448 -5.72 9.13 33.24
CA GLU A 448 -4.95 7.93 32.89
C GLU A 448 -4.95 7.62 31.38
N LYS A 449 -5.96 8.05 30.63
CA LYS A 449 -6.01 7.87 29.18
C LYS A 449 -4.98 8.75 28.44
N VAL A 450 -4.68 9.94 29.00
CA VAL A 450 -3.67 10.85 28.45
C VAL A 450 -2.29 10.45 28.97
N LEU A 451 -2.15 10.16 30.27
CA LEU A 451 -0.87 9.72 30.85
C LEU A 451 -0.40 8.34 30.35
N ASP A 452 -1.30 7.51 29.79
CA ASP A 452 -0.87 6.27 29.13
C ASP A 452 -0.29 6.48 27.73
N LEU A 453 -0.44 7.66 27.10
CA LEU A 453 0.24 7.98 25.82
C LEU A 453 1.77 7.95 25.95
N HIS A 454 2.47 8.07 24.83
CA HIS A 454 3.93 8.09 24.82
C HIS A 454 4.46 9.48 25.19
N GLY A 455 5.30 9.55 26.20
CA GLY A 455 6.26 10.62 26.42
C GLY A 455 7.58 9.99 26.88
N ASP A 456 8.65 10.76 26.81
CA ASP A 456 10.00 10.40 27.27
C ASP A 456 10.16 10.76 28.76
N TYR A 457 9.59 11.90 29.18
CA TYR A 457 9.52 12.27 30.59
C TYR A 457 8.29 11.66 31.26
N MET A 458 8.54 10.64 32.10
CA MET A 458 7.52 9.84 32.77
C MET A 458 6.80 10.55 33.93
N GLY A 459 7.28 11.72 34.40
CA GLY A 459 6.65 12.52 35.46
C GLY A 459 6.23 11.71 36.70
N MET A 460 4.95 11.82 37.08
CA MET A 460 4.36 11.07 38.19
C MET A 460 3.93 9.63 37.81
N GLY A 461 4.31 9.15 36.64
CA GLY A 461 3.85 7.88 36.08
C GLY A 461 2.47 7.99 35.42
N LYS A 462 1.75 6.86 35.36
CA LYS A 462 0.53 6.72 34.51
C LYS A 462 -0.80 6.77 35.27
N LYS A 463 -0.78 7.08 36.56
CA LYS A 463 -1.94 6.97 37.46
C LYS A 463 -2.42 8.32 37.96
N LEU A 464 -3.73 8.45 38.16
CA LEU A 464 -4.32 9.65 38.74
C LEU A 464 -3.91 9.76 40.21
N ILE A 465 -3.09 10.76 40.54
CA ILE A 465 -2.81 11.18 41.91
C ILE A 465 -3.79 12.27 42.31
N LYS A 466 -4.29 12.20 43.55
CA LYS A 466 -5.11 13.23 44.18
C LYS A 466 -4.51 13.64 45.52
N VAL A 467 -4.55 14.93 45.80
CA VAL A 467 -4.12 15.53 47.07
C VAL A 467 -5.21 16.52 47.48
N ASP A 468 -5.65 16.45 48.74
CA ASP A 468 -6.76 17.26 49.26
C ASP A 468 -8.01 17.19 48.33
N ASP A 469 -8.31 15.98 47.84
CA ASP A 469 -9.31 15.63 46.81
C ASP A 469 -9.14 16.24 45.39
N VAL A 470 -8.20 17.16 45.21
CA VAL A 470 -7.87 17.82 43.93
C VAL A 470 -6.96 16.91 43.07
N PRO A 471 -7.16 16.80 41.74
CA PRO A 471 -6.23 16.11 40.85
C PRO A 471 -4.87 16.83 40.77
N VAL A 472 -3.78 16.10 40.99
CA VAL A 472 -2.42 16.60 40.72
C VAL A 472 -2.07 16.29 39.26
N ILE A 473 -1.51 17.26 38.53
CA ILE A 473 -1.15 17.14 37.11
C ILE A 473 0.25 17.73 36.92
N ASP A 474 1.22 16.88 36.56
CA ASP A 474 2.55 17.33 36.13
C ASP A 474 2.43 17.94 34.72
N THR A 475 2.62 19.25 34.62
CA THR A 475 2.45 19.98 33.36
C THR A 475 3.61 19.76 32.39
N PHE A 476 4.80 19.37 32.87
CA PHE A 476 5.92 18.95 32.02
C PHE A 476 5.65 17.58 31.41
N GLN A 477 5.04 16.66 32.15
CA GLN A 477 4.60 15.36 31.60
C GLN A 477 3.54 15.55 30.51
N ILE A 478 2.57 16.45 30.72
CA ILE A 478 1.57 16.78 29.68
C ILE A 478 2.21 17.55 28.51
N HIS A 479 3.27 18.34 28.72
CA HIS A 479 4.03 18.99 27.65
C HIS A 479 4.67 17.94 26.73
N ASP A 480 5.39 17.00 27.33
CA ASP A 480 6.11 15.93 26.66
C ASP A 480 5.15 15.05 25.81
N ILE A 481 4.02 14.66 26.39
CA ILE A 481 2.95 13.93 25.71
C ILE A 481 2.37 14.76 24.54
N VAL A 482 2.07 16.05 24.74
CA VAL A 482 1.53 16.89 23.65
C VAL A 482 2.57 17.06 22.53
N GLN A 483 3.86 17.22 22.85
CA GLN A 483 4.94 17.36 21.88
C GLN A 483 5.12 16.13 20.97
N ARG A 484 4.90 14.92 21.48
CA ARG A 484 5.02 13.68 20.68
C ARG A 484 3.70 13.25 20.00
N ASN A 485 2.53 13.61 20.53
CA ASN A 485 1.23 13.03 20.14
C ASN A 485 0.20 14.01 19.53
N ALA A 486 0.52 15.31 19.39
CA ALA A 486 -0.42 16.29 18.81
C ALA A 486 -0.55 16.16 17.28
N PHE A 487 -1.74 16.50 16.76
CA PHE A 487 -2.06 16.52 15.34
C PHE A 487 -2.62 17.89 14.92
N GLY A 488 -2.21 18.40 13.76
CA GLY A 488 -2.90 19.50 13.08
C GLY A 488 -4.08 18.98 12.23
N PRO A 489 -5.29 19.54 12.37
CA PRO A 489 -6.45 19.24 11.51
C PRO A 489 -6.42 20.00 10.17
N GLY A 490 -5.35 20.76 9.89
CA GLY A 490 -5.23 21.64 8.73
C GLY A 490 -5.78 23.05 8.99
N GLN A 491 -5.50 23.96 8.06
CA GLN A 491 -5.87 25.38 8.15
C GLN A 491 -7.40 25.56 8.18
N GLN A 492 -7.94 26.21 9.21
CA GLN A 492 -9.38 26.45 9.38
C GLN A 492 -9.82 27.85 8.96
N THR A 493 -8.94 28.85 8.98
CA THR A 493 -9.23 30.24 8.63
C THR A 493 -8.14 30.84 7.76
N GLU A 494 -8.49 31.87 6.97
CA GLU A 494 -7.54 32.59 6.11
C GLU A 494 -6.42 33.29 6.91
N ASP A 495 -6.68 33.61 8.18
CA ASP A 495 -5.70 34.18 9.11
C ASP A 495 -4.92 33.13 9.91
N GLU A 496 -5.04 31.82 9.66
CA GLU A 496 -4.29 30.82 10.42
C GLU A 496 -2.86 30.64 9.88
N ASP A 497 -1.87 30.89 10.76
CA ASP A 497 -0.43 30.71 10.50
C ASP A 497 0.23 29.85 11.60
N ILE A 498 1.55 29.65 11.54
CA ILE A 498 2.26 28.75 12.47
C ILE A 498 2.17 29.20 13.95
N SER A 499 2.00 30.50 14.22
CA SER A 499 1.90 31.07 15.57
C SER A 499 0.54 30.89 16.22
N ASN A 500 -0.51 30.55 15.46
CA ASN A 500 -1.84 30.22 16.00
C ASN A 500 -2.42 28.91 15.41
N ALA A 501 -1.59 28.03 14.86
CA ALA A 501 -2.02 26.83 14.15
C ALA A 501 -3.02 25.99 14.96
N SER A 502 -4.12 25.60 14.32
CA SER A 502 -5.12 24.71 14.90
C SER A 502 -4.45 23.37 15.24
N THR A 503 -4.62 22.88 16.47
CA THR A 503 -3.95 21.66 16.94
C THR A 503 -4.82 20.90 17.95
N GLY A 504 -4.75 19.57 17.92
CA GLY A 504 -5.53 18.70 18.78
C GLY A 504 -4.84 17.40 19.18
N LEU A 505 -5.48 16.68 20.10
CA LEU A 505 -5.03 15.40 20.64
C LEU A 505 -6.13 14.34 20.45
N TRP A 506 -5.78 13.20 19.85
CA TRP A 506 -6.64 12.07 19.54
C TRP A 506 -5.98 10.80 20.09
N ILE A 507 -6.53 10.26 21.18
CA ILE A 507 -5.87 9.29 22.06
C ILE A 507 -5.65 7.95 21.37
N ARG A 508 -6.59 7.50 20.53
CA ARG A 508 -6.47 6.22 19.81
C ARG A 508 -5.63 6.37 18.54
N ALA A 509 -5.73 7.50 17.84
CA ALA A 509 -4.90 7.83 16.69
C ALA A 509 -3.40 7.95 17.05
N SER A 510 -3.08 8.38 18.28
CA SER A 510 -1.71 8.41 18.82
C SER A 510 -1.02 7.02 18.90
N TYR A 511 -1.74 5.93 18.67
CA TYR A 511 -1.16 4.57 18.56
C TYR A 511 -0.84 4.14 17.13
N ILE A 512 -1.13 4.96 16.12
CA ILE A 512 -0.85 4.63 14.72
C ILE A 512 0.59 5.03 14.41
N ASN A 513 1.44 4.06 14.08
CA ASN A 513 2.86 4.30 13.83
C ASN A 513 3.14 4.87 12.44
N HIS A 514 4.32 5.45 12.29
CA HIS A 514 4.75 6.09 11.05
C HIS A 514 5.07 5.09 9.94
N SER A 515 4.60 5.37 8.72
CA SER A 515 5.21 4.85 7.49
C SER A 515 5.12 5.90 6.38
N CYS A 516 6.21 6.13 5.64
CA CYS A 516 6.17 6.95 4.41
C CYS A 516 5.43 6.26 3.26
N ILE A 517 5.20 4.94 3.36
CA ILE A 517 4.26 4.20 2.51
C ILE A 517 3.12 3.64 3.40
N PRO A 518 2.18 4.50 3.82
CA PRO A 518 1.14 4.11 4.77
C PRO A 518 0.11 3.17 4.15
N ASN A 519 -0.52 2.33 4.97
CA ASN A 519 -1.66 1.51 4.54
C ASN A 519 -3.02 2.19 4.80
N VAL A 520 -3.05 3.35 5.47
CA VAL A 520 -4.26 4.15 5.70
C VAL A 520 -4.08 5.62 5.32
N LYS A 521 -5.16 6.25 4.82
CA LYS A 521 -5.25 7.71 4.68
C LYS A 521 -6.11 8.27 5.82
N LYS A 522 -5.66 9.40 6.36
CA LYS A 522 -6.29 10.20 7.41
C LYS A 522 -6.97 11.42 6.79
N ASP A 523 -8.22 11.69 7.18
CA ASP A 523 -8.90 12.97 6.92
C ASP A 523 -9.50 13.54 8.22
N PHE A 524 -9.99 14.78 8.17
CA PHE A 524 -10.68 15.46 9.27
C PHE A 524 -12.05 15.98 8.83
N ILE A 525 -13.04 15.90 9.73
CA ILE A 525 -14.35 16.56 9.61
C ILE A 525 -14.54 17.38 10.90
N GLY A 526 -13.89 18.54 10.95
CA GLY A 526 -13.66 19.24 12.22
C GLY A 526 -12.76 18.40 13.13
N ASP A 527 -13.16 18.24 14.40
CA ASP A 527 -12.48 17.45 15.41
C ASP A 527 -12.75 15.93 15.34
N LEU A 528 -13.53 15.47 14.36
CA LEU A 528 -13.65 14.05 14.00
C LEU A 528 -12.54 13.70 13.01
N MET A 529 -11.51 13.00 13.48
CA MET A 529 -10.48 12.40 12.62
C MET A 529 -10.99 11.05 12.12
N LEU A 530 -10.76 10.70 10.86
CA LEU A 530 -11.15 9.42 10.29
C LEU A 530 -9.99 8.77 9.54
N PHE A 531 -9.97 7.43 9.53
CA PHE A 531 -9.01 6.63 8.79
C PHE A 531 -9.72 5.67 7.84
N ARG A 532 -9.29 5.63 6.58
CA ARG A 532 -9.72 4.66 5.56
C ARG A 532 -8.56 3.85 5.02
N ALA A 533 -8.79 2.58 4.72
CA ALA A 533 -7.80 1.69 4.14
C ALA A 533 -7.40 2.12 2.72
N MET A 534 -6.11 2.29 2.43
CA MET A 534 -5.62 2.59 1.08
C MET A 534 -5.46 1.32 0.21
N ARG A 535 -5.36 0.17 0.86
CA ARG A 535 -5.29 -1.17 0.26
C ARG A 535 -5.97 -2.18 1.20
N LYS A 536 -6.03 -3.46 0.83
CA LYS A 536 -6.37 -4.51 1.81
C LYS A 536 -5.32 -4.50 2.93
N ILE A 537 -5.78 -4.58 4.17
CA ILE A 537 -4.95 -4.76 5.38
C ILE A 537 -5.33 -6.13 5.97
N ALA A 538 -4.35 -6.97 6.26
CA ALA A 538 -4.58 -8.32 6.77
C ALA A 538 -4.85 -8.34 8.29
N ALA A 539 -5.58 -9.35 8.76
CA ALA A 539 -5.74 -9.61 10.19
C ALA A 539 -4.36 -9.74 10.88
N GLY A 540 -4.11 -8.93 11.90
CA GLY A 540 -2.82 -8.88 12.60
C GLY A 540 -1.75 -8.00 11.96
N GLU A 541 -2.01 -7.35 10.82
CA GLU A 541 -1.12 -6.33 10.23
C GLU A 541 -1.17 -5.01 11.03
N GLU A 542 -0.06 -4.28 11.06
CA GLU A 542 0.01 -2.96 11.71
C GLU A 542 -0.61 -1.86 10.83
N ILE A 543 -1.39 -0.99 11.45
CA ILE A 543 -2.00 0.19 10.83
C ILE A 543 -0.99 1.35 10.93
N THR A 544 -0.65 1.96 9.80
CA THR A 544 0.40 2.98 9.70
C THR A 544 -0.02 4.17 8.83
N HIS A 545 0.29 5.39 9.29
CA HIS A 545 0.04 6.63 8.56
C HIS A 545 1.34 7.45 8.38
N ALA A 546 1.39 8.33 7.39
CA ALA A 546 2.52 9.24 7.21
C ALA A 546 2.43 10.42 8.21
N TYR A 547 3.43 10.60 9.07
CA TYR A 547 3.45 11.73 10.03
C TYR A 547 3.85 13.03 9.34
N ASP A 548 4.70 12.92 8.32
CA ASP A 548 5.11 13.96 7.40
C ASP A 548 4.83 13.41 5.99
N GLU A 549 4.09 14.18 5.18
CA GLU A 549 3.72 13.82 3.79
C GLU A 549 4.63 14.49 2.74
N SER A 550 5.75 15.10 3.16
CA SER A 550 6.78 15.63 2.26
C SER A 550 7.40 14.55 1.39
N SER A 551 7.48 14.79 0.07
CA SER A 551 8.20 13.92 -0.85
C SER A 551 9.72 14.01 -0.68
N ASP A 552 10.24 15.13 -0.17
CA ASP A 552 11.68 15.32 -0.02
C ASP A 552 12.25 14.47 1.13
N TYR A 553 13.01 13.43 0.78
CA TYR A 553 13.63 12.50 1.71
C TYR A 553 14.43 13.20 2.81
N GLU A 554 15.31 14.16 2.49
CA GLU A 554 16.18 14.76 3.50
C GLU A 554 15.39 15.66 4.46
N ALA A 555 14.43 16.44 3.92
CA ALA A 555 13.53 17.26 4.73
C ALA A 555 12.63 16.38 5.63
N ARG A 556 12.12 15.26 5.09
CA ARG A 556 11.29 14.29 5.82
C ARG A 556 12.09 13.57 6.91
N LYS A 557 13.33 13.13 6.62
CA LYS A 557 14.26 12.53 7.58
C LYS A 557 14.60 13.51 8.71
N ALA A 558 14.92 14.75 8.36
CA ALA A 558 15.20 15.82 9.33
C ALA A 558 13.98 16.16 10.21
N THR A 559 12.78 16.28 9.65
CA THR A 559 11.55 16.54 10.43
C THR A 559 11.19 15.36 11.33
N ILE A 560 11.27 14.12 10.83
CA ILE A 560 10.99 12.92 11.65
C ILE A 560 11.96 12.86 12.84
N LYS A 561 13.27 13.00 12.59
CA LYS A 561 14.30 12.98 13.64
C LYS A 561 14.17 14.15 14.61
N ARG A 562 13.91 15.37 14.16
CA ARG A 562 13.74 16.56 15.02
C ARG A 562 12.50 16.48 15.93
N THR A 563 11.40 15.89 15.46
CA THR A 563 10.11 15.92 16.17
C THR A 563 9.85 14.67 17.00
N TRP A 564 10.26 13.48 16.53
CA TRP A 564 9.98 12.19 17.17
C TRP A 564 11.24 11.33 17.46
N ASP A 565 12.44 11.86 17.23
CA ASP A 565 13.76 11.26 17.53
C ASP A 565 14.12 9.90 16.88
N PHE A 566 13.24 9.26 16.09
CA PHE A 566 13.53 7.99 15.41
C PHE A 566 14.00 8.16 13.95
N GLU A 567 14.51 7.08 13.36
CA GLU A 567 14.80 6.96 11.92
C GLU A 567 13.76 6.07 11.23
N CYS A 568 13.08 6.57 10.20
CA CYS A 568 12.12 5.76 9.45
C CYS A 568 12.83 4.75 8.54
N ARG A 569 12.66 3.46 8.83
CA ARG A 569 13.19 2.33 8.04
C ARG A 569 12.12 1.60 7.21
N CYS A 570 11.09 2.34 6.75
CA CYS A 570 10.13 1.78 5.80
C CYS A 570 10.81 1.52 4.43
N PRO A 571 10.28 0.64 3.58
CA PRO A 571 10.87 0.32 2.28
C PRO A 571 11.20 1.52 1.39
N LEU A 572 10.38 2.57 1.41
CA LEU A 572 10.67 3.81 0.66
C LEU A 572 11.94 4.48 1.17
N CYS A 573 12.06 4.73 2.49
CA CYS A 573 13.25 5.37 3.05
C CYS A 573 14.52 4.53 2.90
N LEU A 574 14.42 3.19 2.90
CA LEU A 574 15.56 2.31 2.65
C LEU A 574 16.04 2.39 1.18
N VAL A 575 15.13 2.56 0.22
CA VAL A 575 15.49 2.80 -1.19
C VAL A 575 16.07 4.20 -1.36
N GLU A 576 15.41 5.23 -0.84
CA GLU A 576 15.83 6.63 -0.99
C GLU A 576 17.12 6.99 -0.24
N GLU A 577 17.57 6.17 0.71
CA GLU A 577 18.90 6.27 1.33
C GLU A 577 20.02 5.73 0.43
N MET A 578 19.70 4.88 -0.55
CA MET A 578 20.65 4.27 -1.49
C MET A 578 20.68 4.98 -2.87
N GLU A 579 19.81 5.96 -3.08
CA GLU A 579 19.67 6.70 -4.35
C GLU A 579 20.43 8.03 -4.36
N SER A 580 20.87 8.45 -5.55
CA SER A 580 21.59 9.72 -5.72
C SER A 580 20.67 10.94 -5.73
N ASP A 581 21.18 12.09 -5.28
CA ASP A 581 20.45 13.36 -5.23
C ASP A 581 19.80 13.79 -6.56
N ASP A 582 20.43 13.53 -7.71
CA ASP A 582 19.83 13.76 -9.04
C ASP A 582 18.50 13.01 -9.23
N LEU A 583 18.45 11.74 -8.82
CA LEU A 583 17.28 10.89 -8.98
C LEU A 583 16.16 11.36 -8.03
N ARG A 584 16.52 11.66 -6.78
CA ARG A 584 15.61 12.22 -5.76
C ARG A 584 15.09 13.60 -6.17
N GLN A 585 15.92 14.46 -6.78
CA GLN A 585 15.48 15.74 -7.34
C GLN A 585 14.52 15.56 -8.52
N ARG A 586 14.85 14.69 -9.48
CA ARG A 586 13.99 14.42 -10.64
C ARG A 586 12.64 13.82 -10.24
N ARG A 587 12.60 13.03 -9.16
CA ARG A 587 11.37 12.55 -8.50
C ARG A 587 10.55 13.73 -7.95
N ARG A 588 11.13 14.57 -7.09
CA ARG A 588 10.47 15.77 -6.53
C ARG A 588 9.87 16.65 -7.64
N GLU A 589 10.64 16.91 -8.70
CA GLU A 589 10.17 17.65 -9.88
C GLU A 589 9.01 16.98 -10.63
N ALA A 590 9.02 15.65 -10.76
CA ALA A 590 7.94 14.91 -11.40
C ALA A 590 6.67 14.90 -10.55
N GLU A 591 6.80 14.82 -9.22
CA GLU A 591 5.71 14.83 -8.25
C GLU A 591 5.06 16.21 -8.12
N GLU A 592 5.84 17.30 -8.18
CA GLU A 592 5.32 18.65 -8.29
C GLU A 592 4.48 18.82 -9.58
N LYS A 593 5.04 18.42 -10.73
CA LYS A 593 4.37 18.49 -12.04
C LYS A 593 3.10 17.61 -12.10
N ALA A 594 3.05 16.52 -11.33
CA ALA A 594 1.87 15.67 -11.17
C ALA A 594 0.83 16.28 -10.22
N SER A 595 1.26 16.85 -9.10
CA SER A 595 0.40 17.48 -8.10
C SER A 595 -0.32 18.70 -8.68
N LEU A 596 0.43 19.62 -9.29
CA LEU A 596 -0.13 20.78 -10.00
C LEU A 596 -1.10 20.38 -11.12
N PHE A 597 -0.85 19.23 -11.78
CA PHE A 597 -1.78 18.70 -12.78
C PHE A 597 -3.09 18.19 -12.16
N VAL A 598 -3.05 17.50 -11.02
CA VAL A 598 -4.26 17.05 -10.31
C VAL A 598 -5.06 18.24 -9.74
N GLU A 599 -4.38 19.20 -9.11
CA GLU A 599 -5.01 20.43 -8.57
C GLU A 599 -5.70 21.25 -9.68
N SER A 600 -5.06 21.35 -10.86
CA SER A 600 -5.56 22.20 -11.96
C SER A 600 -6.62 21.53 -12.86
N ASN A 601 -6.93 20.24 -12.71
CA ASN A 601 -7.76 19.50 -13.68
C ASN A 601 -8.76 18.55 -13.00
N ASN A 602 -10.05 18.82 -13.20
CA ASN A 602 -11.13 17.95 -12.70
C ASN A 602 -11.10 16.58 -13.42
N PRO A 603 -11.02 15.44 -12.70
CA PRO A 603 -11.06 14.11 -13.31
C PRO A 603 -12.45 13.72 -13.85
N ALA A 604 -13.53 14.34 -13.36
CA ALA A 604 -14.89 14.05 -13.81
C ALA A 604 -15.11 14.60 -15.24
N GLY A 605 -15.25 13.70 -16.21
CA GLY A 605 -15.40 14.07 -17.63
C GLY A 605 -14.09 14.43 -18.34
N ALA A 606 -12.93 14.09 -17.76
CA ALA A 606 -11.62 14.45 -18.32
C ALA A 606 -11.43 13.98 -19.78
N SER A 607 -10.92 14.87 -20.63
CA SER A 607 -10.71 14.61 -22.06
C SER A 607 -9.56 13.63 -22.32
N THR A 608 -9.56 13.00 -23.50
CA THR A 608 -8.49 12.08 -23.94
C THR A 608 -7.10 12.71 -23.88
N ILE A 609 -7.00 14.03 -24.05
CA ILE A 609 -5.74 14.78 -23.94
C ILE A 609 -5.28 14.87 -22.48
N LEU A 610 -6.19 15.16 -21.54
CA LEU A 610 -5.90 15.15 -20.10
C LEU A 610 -5.49 13.75 -19.63
N VAL A 611 -6.20 12.70 -20.07
CA VAL A 611 -5.85 11.31 -19.75
C VAL A 611 -4.46 10.93 -20.31
N ARG A 612 -4.08 11.42 -21.50
CA ARG A 612 -2.72 11.25 -22.03
C ARG A 612 -1.68 11.99 -21.19
N LYS A 613 -1.92 13.24 -20.79
CA LYS A 613 -1.01 14.02 -19.93
C LYS A 613 -0.84 13.37 -18.54
N ALA A 614 -1.92 12.86 -17.96
CA ALA A 614 -1.89 12.09 -16.71
C ALA A 614 -1.05 10.81 -16.84
N LYS A 615 -1.24 10.03 -17.92
CA LYS A 615 -0.43 8.83 -18.20
C LYS A 615 1.05 9.17 -18.39
N MET A 616 1.37 10.27 -19.09
CA MET A 616 2.75 10.73 -19.29
C MET A 616 3.40 11.15 -17.97
N LEU A 617 2.70 11.89 -17.11
CA LEU A 617 3.20 12.27 -15.78
C LEU A 617 3.42 11.03 -14.89
N ARG A 618 2.50 10.05 -14.91
CA ARG A 618 2.69 8.75 -14.24
C ARG A 618 3.89 7.98 -14.80
N GLN A 619 4.16 8.05 -16.11
CA GLN A 619 5.34 7.41 -16.71
C GLN A 619 6.63 8.08 -16.25
N VAL A 620 6.71 9.42 -16.29
CA VAL A 620 7.88 10.18 -15.82
C VAL A 620 8.14 9.92 -14.33
N LEU A 621 7.09 9.85 -13.51
CA LEU A 621 7.17 9.39 -12.12
C LEU A 621 7.75 7.98 -12.03
N GLY A 622 7.15 7.02 -12.73
CA GLY A 622 7.64 5.64 -12.78
C GLY A 622 9.12 5.56 -13.11
N GLU A 623 9.57 6.29 -14.14
CA GLU A 623 10.98 6.39 -14.56
C GLU A 623 11.95 6.96 -13.51
N THR A 624 11.45 7.59 -12.43
CA THR A 624 12.26 8.01 -11.27
C THR A 624 12.31 7.00 -10.13
N TYR A 625 11.46 5.97 -10.16
CA TYR A 625 11.45 4.84 -9.21
C TYR A 625 11.91 3.51 -9.88
N ASP A 626 12.34 3.55 -11.15
CA ASP A 626 12.42 2.34 -11.98
C ASP A 626 13.79 1.63 -11.92
N GLU A 627 13.76 0.35 -11.55
CA GLU A 627 14.91 -0.53 -11.33
C GLU A 627 15.63 -0.97 -12.64
N LYS A 628 15.72 -0.10 -13.66
CA LYS A 628 16.30 -0.36 -15.01
C LYS A 628 17.83 -0.53 -15.06
N LYS A 629 18.48 -0.51 -13.89
CA LYS A 629 19.91 -0.80 -13.76
C LYS A 629 20.10 -2.16 -13.08
N PRO A 630 20.94 -3.05 -13.61
CA PRO A 630 21.31 -4.30 -12.95
C PRO A 630 22.06 -3.99 -11.64
N SER A 631 22.03 -4.89 -10.64
CA SER A 631 22.70 -4.62 -9.36
C SER A 631 24.22 -4.37 -9.47
N TRP A 632 24.87 -4.94 -10.48
CA TRP A 632 26.32 -4.87 -10.69
C TRP A 632 26.68 -4.64 -12.16
N LEU A 633 27.81 -3.99 -12.42
CA LEU A 633 28.37 -3.73 -13.74
C LEU A 633 29.87 -4.02 -13.74
N ILE A 634 30.43 -4.42 -14.88
CA ILE A 634 31.86 -4.45 -15.13
C ILE A 634 32.30 -3.03 -15.52
N ASP A 635 33.34 -2.53 -14.86
CA ASP A 635 34.11 -1.39 -15.31
C ASP A 635 35.18 -1.87 -16.31
N VAL A 636 35.08 -1.45 -17.57
CA VAL A 636 36.06 -1.85 -18.61
C VAL A 636 37.33 -0.99 -18.61
N GLN A 637 37.37 0.09 -17.82
CA GLN A 637 38.55 0.95 -17.65
C GLN A 637 39.36 0.50 -16.42
N ASP A 638 38.71 0.38 -15.26
CA ASP A 638 39.36 -0.01 -13.99
C ASP A 638 39.41 -1.54 -13.79
N LEU A 639 38.84 -2.32 -14.72
CA LEU A 639 38.87 -3.79 -14.78
C LEU A 639 38.40 -4.46 -13.48
N CYS A 640 37.26 -4.01 -12.95
CA CYS A 640 36.65 -4.46 -11.71
C CYS A 640 35.11 -4.54 -11.81
N ILE A 641 34.46 -4.96 -10.73
CA ILE A 641 33.00 -4.96 -10.58
C ILE A 641 32.56 -3.76 -9.75
N VAL A 642 31.65 -2.95 -10.29
CA VAL A 642 31.06 -1.78 -9.62
C VAL A 642 29.56 -1.95 -9.40
N GLU A 643 28.98 -1.09 -8.57
CA GLU A 643 27.54 -1.08 -8.29
C GLU A 643 26.74 -0.49 -9.46
N GLY A 644 25.53 -1.02 -9.65
CA GLY A 644 24.61 -0.60 -10.70
C GLY A 644 24.22 0.87 -10.65
N ASN A 645 24.39 1.55 -9.52
CA ASN A 645 24.09 2.98 -9.36
C ASN A 645 24.93 3.88 -10.29
N ALA A 646 26.10 3.41 -10.78
CA ALA A 646 27.03 4.10 -11.68
C ALA A 646 26.34 4.94 -12.80
N GLN A 647 26.82 6.16 -13.02
CA GLN A 647 26.27 7.07 -14.02
C GLN A 647 26.77 6.70 -15.43
N GLY A 648 25.86 6.65 -16.41
CA GLY A 648 26.20 6.41 -17.82
C GLY A 648 25.23 5.45 -18.52
N ARG A 649 25.60 5.07 -19.75
CA ARG A 649 24.98 3.99 -20.52
C ARG A 649 25.75 2.70 -20.26
N TYR A 650 25.10 1.54 -20.41
CA TYR A 650 25.79 0.24 -20.37
C TYR A 650 25.49 -0.62 -21.60
N ILE A 651 26.47 -1.44 -21.96
CA ILE A 651 26.36 -2.53 -22.93
C ILE A 651 25.94 -3.79 -22.18
N ALA A 652 25.18 -4.69 -22.80
CA ALA A 652 24.91 -6.03 -22.26
C ALA A 652 25.51 -7.13 -23.16
N LEU A 653 25.95 -8.23 -22.56
CA LEU A 653 26.38 -9.43 -23.29
C LEU A 653 25.29 -10.52 -23.29
N SER A 654 25.12 -11.19 -24.42
CA SER A 654 24.28 -12.36 -24.63
C SER A 654 25.10 -13.42 -25.36
N TYR A 655 25.29 -14.59 -24.75
CA TYR A 655 26.25 -15.62 -25.16
C TYR A 655 25.85 -16.97 -24.56
N THR A 656 26.42 -18.09 -25.04
CA THR A 656 26.22 -19.38 -24.36
C THR A 656 27.33 -19.64 -23.35
N TRP A 657 26.95 -20.13 -22.16
CA TRP A 657 27.87 -20.39 -21.04
C TRP A 657 28.97 -21.42 -21.35
N PHE A 658 28.83 -22.17 -22.45
CA PHE A 658 29.70 -23.27 -22.84
C PHE A 658 30.63 -22.94 -24.03
N ASP A 659 30.60 -21.72 -24.57
CA ASP A 659 31.54 -21.23 -25.60
C ASP A 659 32.93 -20.88 -25.00
N VAL A 660 33.47 -21.79 -24.19
CA VAL A 660 34.73 -21.61 -23.44
C VAL A 660 35.94 -22.00 -24.31
N LYS A 661 36.06 -21.40 -25.50
CA LYS A 661 37.30 -21.51 -26.30
C LYS A 661 38.42 -20.76 -25.57
N GLY A 662 39.44 -21.50 -25.10
CA GLY A 662 40.67 -20.93 -24.54
C GLY A 662 40.99 -21.25 -23.07
N LEU A 663 40.15 -22.00 -22.35
CA LEU A 663 40.49 -22.54 -21.02
C LEU A 663 40.77 -24.05 -21.10
N SER A 664 41.65 -24.56 -20.24
CA SER A 664 41.84 -25.99 -20.01
C SER A 664 40.61 -26.60 -19.35
N LYS A 665 40.31 -27.89 -19.62
CA LYS A 665 39.12 -28.60 -19.11
C LYS A 665 39.00 -28.58 -17.58
N ASP A 666 40.13 -28.46 -16.89
CA ASP A 666 40.27 -28.59 -15.43
C ASP A 666 40.21 -27.23 -14.69
N VAL A 667 39.90 -26.12 -15.39
CA VAL A 667 39.83 -24.77 -14.81
C VAL A 667 38.41 -24.23 -14.88
N GLU A 668 37.79 -24.03 -13.72
CA GLU A 668 36.47 -23.39 -13.63
C GLU A 668 36.54 -21.90 -14.06
N PRO A 669 35.69 -21.49 -15.02
CA PRO A 669 35.57 -20.09 -15.43
C PRO A 669 35.23 -19.15 -14.27
N LEU A 670 35.73 -17.93 -14.32
CA LEU A 670 35.43 -16.91 -13.32
C LEU A 670 33.94 -16.57 -13.28
N GLN A 671 33.36 -16.57 -12.08
CA GLN A 671 31.98 -16.15 -11.80
C GLN A 671 31.90 -15.34 -10.50
N LEU A 672 30.95 -14.41 -10.40
CA LEU A 672 30.73 -13.63 -9.18
C LEU A 672 30.02 -14.49 -8.13
N THR A 673 30.53 -14.48 -6.90
CA THR A 673 29.99 -15.22 -5.76
C THR A 673 30.03 -14.35 -4.51
N SER A 674 29.25 -14.74 -3.51
CA SER A 674 29.18 -14.08 -2.20
C SER A 674 30.55 -14.08 -1.50
N SER A 675 31.40 -15.06 -1.82
CA SER A 675 32.77 -15.16 -1.29
C SER A 675 33.77 -14.21 -1.96
N ASN A 676 33.67 -13.94 -3.28
CA ASN A 676 34.68 -13.19 -4.03
C ASN A 676 34.31 -11.73 -4.35
N ILE A 677 33.03 -11.33 -4.19
CA ILE A 677 32.54 -10.00 -4.57
C ILE A 677 33.37 -8.83 -4.01
N HIS A 678 33.83 -8.91 -2.75
CA HIS A 678 34.65 -7.86 -2.13
C HIS A 678 36.03 -7.71 -2.79
N ALA A 679 36.65 -8.80 -3.24
CA ALA A 679 37.91 -8.73 -3.99
C ALA A 679 37.68 -8.24 -5.43
N MET A 680 36.56 -8.66 -6.05
CA MET A 680 36.16 -8.29 -7.40
C MET A 680 35.85 -6.80 -7.56
N LYS A 681 35.51 -6.09 -6.47
CA LYS A 681 35.39 -4.62 -6.44
C LYS A 681 36.72 -3.86 -6.56
N THR A 682 37.87 -4.52 -6.35
CA THR A 682 39.17 -3.82 -6.39
C THR A 682 39.63 -3.55 -7.82
N PRO A 683 40.24 -2.39 -8.14
CA PRO A 683 40.83 -2.13 -9.45
C PRO A 683 41.81 -3.22 -9.89
N ASP A 684 41.83 -3.51 -11.19
CA ASP A 684 42.55 -4.63 -11.82
C ASP A 684 42.18 -6.05 -11.30
N ALA A 685 41.06 -6.24 -10.59
CA ALA A 685 40.61 -7.58 -10.17
C ALA A 685 40.42 -8.54 -11.36
N LEU A 686 39.75 -8.09 -12.43
CA LEU A 686 39.54 -8.88 -13.64
C LEU A 686 40.84 -9.11 -14.43
N ARG A 687 41.84 -8.23 -14.27
CA ARG A 687 43.19 -8.45 -14.83
C ARG A 687 43.94 -9.56 -14.09
N LYS A 688 43.81 -9.62 -12.75
CA LYS A 688 44.42 -10.67 -11.91
C LYS A 688 43.82 -12.05 -12.21
N GLU A 689 42.50 -12.12 -12.40
CA GLU A 689 41.77 -13.34 -12.75
C GLU A 689 41.67 -13.61 -14.28
N ALA A 690 42.46 -12.92 -15.12
CA ALA A 690 42.36 -13.00 -16.57
C ALA A 690 42.62 -14.40 -17.16
N SER A 691 43.28 -15.29 -16.41
CA SER A 691 43.48 -16.71 -16.74
C SER A 691 42.20 -17.56 -16.63
N ARG A 692 41.19 -17.09 -15.88
CA ARG A 692 39.89 -17.77 -15.69
C ARG A 692 38.74 -17.07 -16.40
N LEU A 693 38.97 -15.86 -16.91
CA LEU A 693 37.98 -15.05 -17.62
C LEU A 693 37.80 -15.57 -19.07
N PRO A 694 36.59 -16.01 -19.49
CA PRO A 694 36.31 -16.45 -20.86
C PRO A 694 36.63 -15.39 -21.92
N ASN A 695 37.12 -15.82 -23.08
CA ASN A 695 37.50 -14.90 -24.16
C ASN A 695 36.33 -14.05 -24.65
N VAL A 696 35.13 -14.63 -24.84
CA VAL A 696 33.91 -13.88 -25.19
C VAL A 696 33.59 -12.71 -24.23
N ILE A 697 34.00 -12.79 -22.96
CA ILE A 697 33.86 -11.69 -22.00
C ILE A 697 34.97 -10.64 -22.19
N LYS A 698 36.23 -11.07 -22.42
CA LYS A 698 37.34 -10.16 -22.76
C LYS A 698 37.06 -9.35 -24.03
N ASP A 699 36.58 -10.04 -25.07
CA ASP A 699 36.24 -9.46 -26.37
C ASP A 699 35.08 -8.45 -26.24
N ALA A 700 34.09 -8.75 -25.38
CA ALA A 700 32.99 -7.83 -25.06
C ALA A 700 33.45 -6.61 -24.23
N MET A 701 34.41 -6.76 -23.32
CA MET A 701 35.00 -5.64 -22.55
C MET A 701 35.79 -4.71 -23.48
N GLU A 702 36.64 -5.26 -24.34
CA GLU A 702 37.39 -4.52 -25.37
C GLU A 702 36.45 -3.79 -26.34
N LEU A 703 35.40 -4.48 -26.83
CA LEU A 703 34.40 -3.86 -27.72
C LEU A 703 33.63 -2.74 -27.03
N THR A 704 33.24 -2.92 -25.75
CA THR A 704 32.59 -1.87 -24.94
C THR A 704 33.48 -0.63 -24.86
N SER A 705 34.77 -0.81 -24.55
CA SER A 705 35.74 0.29 -24.50
C SER A 705 35.93 0.97 -25.86
N ARG A 706 35.98 0.21 -26.97
CA ARG A 706 36.09 0.74 -28.34
C ARG A 706 34.85 1.48 -28.82
N LEU A 707 33.67 1.15 -28.29
CA LEU A 707 32.42 1.89 -28.51
C LEU A 707 32.34 3.20 -27.70
N GLY A 708 33.34 3.48 -26.85
CA GLY A 708 33.37 4.66 -25.98
C GLY A 708 32.54 4.53 -24.70
N GLU A 709 32.10 3.32 -24.36
CA GLU A 709 31.35 3.05 -23.13
C GLU A 709 32.27 2.52 -22.02
N ARG A 710 31.93 2.81 -20.76
CA ARG A 710 32.67 2.32 -19.58
C ARG A 710 32.07 1.07 -18.94
N TRP A 711 30.76 0.86 -19.13
CA TRP A 711 29.99 -0.12 -18.36
C TRP A 711 29.52 -1.29 -19.24
N LEU A 712 29.85 -2.51 -18.83
CA LEU A 712 29.38 -3.76 -19.45
C LEU A 712 28.64 -4.62 -18.42
N TRP A 713 27.49 -5.16 -18.80
CA TRP A 713 26.77 -6.17 -18.02
C TRP A 713 26.99 -7.57 -18.60
N VAL A 714 27.35 -8.53 -17.75
CA VAL A 714 27.47 -9.96 -18.09
C VAL A 714 26.91 -10.81 -16.95
N ASP A 715 25.91 -11.64 -17.23
CA ASP A 715 25.21 -12.47 -16.25
C ASP A 715 26.11 -13.18 -15.21
N ARG A 716 27.19 -13.82 -15.65
CA ARG A 716 28.14 -14.59 -14.84
C ARG A 716 28.96 -13.73 -13.87
N LEU A 717 29.14 -12.45 -14.15
CA LEU A 717 29.97 -11.52 -13.37
C LEU A 717 29.18 -10.37 -12.74
N CYS A 718 27.93 -10.15 -13.17
CA CYS A 718 27.03 -9.13 -12.67
C CYS A 718 25.84 -9.69 -11.88
N ILE A 719 25.70 -11.02 -11.77
CA ILE A 719 24.78 -11.69 -10.85
C ILE A 719 25.61 -12.57 -9.90
N VAL A 720 25.35 -12.44 -8.60
CA VAL A 720 25.97 -13.26 -7.54
C VAL A 720 25.41 -14.69 -7.63
N GLN A 721 26.23 -15.64 -8.08
CA GLN A 721 25.76 -16.95 -8.56
C GLN A 721 25.33 -17.94 -7.47
N ASP A 722 25.70 -17.67 -6.22
CA ASP A 722 25.36 -18.43 -5.00
C ASP A 722 24.40 -17.68 -4.07
N GLY A 723 24.10 -16.41 -4.35
CA GLY A 723 23.35 -15.52 -3.47
C GLY A 723 21.83 -15.53 -3.72
N PRO A 724 21.01 -15.13 -2.72
CA PRO A 724 19.55 -15.06 -2.87
C PRO A 724 19.10 -14.09 -3.99
N GLN A 725 19.89 -13.05 -4.27
CA GLN A 725 19.64 -12.06 -5.33
C GLN A 725 19.62 -12.67 -6.74
N LYS A 726 20.18 -13.88 -6.93
CA LYS A 726 20.16 -14.58 -8.22
C LYS A 726 18.73 -14.71 -8.77
N LYS A 727 17.76 -15.04 -7.92
CA LYS A 727 16.36 -15.20 -8.32
C LYS A 727 15.72 -13.87 -8.72
N SER A 728 16.01 -12.77 -8.01
CA SER A 728 15.46 -11.45 -8.35
C SER A 728 16.08 -10.87 -9.62
N GLU A 729 17.38 -11.03 -9.86
CA GLU A 729 18.02 -10.62 -11.12
C GLU A 729 17.47 -11.43 -12.31
N CYS A 730 17.33 -12.77 -12.17
CA CYS A 730 16.70 -13.62 -13.19
C CYS A 730 15.23 -13.25 -13.49
N MET A 731 14.51 -12.63 -12.54
CA MET A 731 13.15 -12.13 -12.73
C MET A 731 13.07 -10.72 -13.36
N ARG A 732 14.20 -9.99 -13.44
CA ARG A 732 14.30 -8.61 -13.95
C ARG A 732 15.03 -8.48 -15.31
N MET A 733 15.06 -9.56 -16.09
CA MET A 733 15.73 -9.61 -17.41
C MET A 733 15.17 -8.59 -18.42
N ASP A 734 13.91 -8.19 -18.26
CA ASP A 734 13.26 -7.06 -18.95
C ASP A 734 13.86 -5.70 -18.59
N HIS A 735 14.04 -5.42 -17.30
CA HIS A 735 14.69 -4.19 -16.84
C HIS A 735 16.14 -4.10 -17.32
N ILE A 736 16.87 -5.22 -17.35
CA ILE A 736 18.28 -5.30 -17.77
C ILE A 736 18.41 -5.11 -19.29
N TYR A 737 17.83 -5.99 -20.11
CA TYR A 737 18.06 -5.94 -21.55
C TYR A 737 17.33 -4.77 -22.24
N SER A 738 16.19 -4.29 -21.71
CA SER A 738 15.59 -3.05 -22.21
C SER A 738 16.24 -1.78 -21.62
N GLY A 739 16.98 -1.89 -20.51
CA GLY A 739 17.79 -0.80 -19.95
C GLY A 739 19.10 -0.56 -20.71
N ALA A 740 19.70 -1.63 -21.24
CA ALA A 740 20.94 -1.57 -22.02
C ALA A 740 20.85 -0.64 -23.24
N TYR A 741 21.95 0.05 -23.55
CA TYR A 741 22.06 0.89 -24.75
C TYR A 741 22.17 0.05 -26.03
N LEU A 742 22.90 -1.07 -25.93
CA LEU A 742 23.20 -2.03 -26.98
C LEU A 742 23.51 -3.38 -26.35
N THR A 743 23.10 -4.46 -27.01
CA THR A 743 23.44 -5.84 -26.62
C THR A 743 24.36 -6.48 -27.66
N ILE A 744 25.43 -7.11 -27.19
CA ILE A 744 26.33 -7.95 -27.99
C ILE A 744 25.78 -9.37 -27.93
N ALA A 745 25.43 -9.96 -29.09
CA ALA A 745 25.01 -11.35 -29.22
C ALA A 745 26.12 -12.18 -29.88
N ALA A 746 26.81 -13.00 -29.08
CA ALA A 746 27.86 -13.91 -29.55
C ALA A 746 27.24 -15.26 -29.96
N ALA A 747 27.22 -15.55 -31.26
CA ALA A 747 26.39 -16.60 -31.84
C ALA A 747 27.21 -17.55 -32.74
N THR A 748 27.75 -18.60 -32.13
CA THR A 748 28.62 -19.62 -32.74
C THR A 748 27.84 -20.76 -33.42
N ILE A 749 28.40 -21.32 -34.49
CA ILE A 749 27.90 -22.53 -35.17
C ILE A 749 28.70 -23.73 -34.62
N TYR A 750 28.35 -24.97 -34.98
CA TYR A 750 29.00 -26.16 -34.40
C TYR A 750 29.16 -27.38 -35.30
N ASP A 751 28.73 -27.32 -36.58
CA ASP A 751 28.91 -28.45 -37.49
C ASP A 751 29.34 -27.98 -38.88
N GLU A 752 30.52 -28.43 -39.31
CA GLU A 752 31.07 -28.11 -40.64
C GLU A 752 30.32 -28.84 -41.76
N ARG A 753 29.53 -29.87 -41.43
CA ARG A 753 28.91 -30.77 -42.41
C ARG A 753 27.74 -30.18 -43.19
N ASP A 754 27.08 -29.14 -42.68
CA ASP A 754 26.03 -28.42 -43.42
C ASP A 754 26.59 -27.30 -44.33
N LEU A 755 27.89 -26.99 -44.25
CA LEU A 755 28.52 -25.92 -45.04
C LEU A 755 28.75 -26.27 -46.52
N SER A 756 28.46 -27.51 -46.96
CA SER A 756 28.78 -27.99 -48.31
C SER A 756 27.82 -27.54 -49.41
N ASN A 757 26.67 -26.95 -49.07
CA ASN A 757 25.60 -26.60 -50.03
C ASN A 757 25.65 -25.12 -50.51
N ARG A 758 26.85 -24.52 -50.58
CA ARG A 758 27.04 -23.08 -50.86
C ARG A 758 26.57 -22.62 -52.25
N ASP A 759 26.55 -23.49 -53.26
CA ASP A 759 26.53 -23.06 -54.67
C ASP A 759 25.15 -22.75 -55.28
N ASN A 760 24.03 -23.06 -54.61
CA ASN A 760 22.67 -22.92 -55.18
C ASN A 760 21.82 -21.74 -54.63
N MET A 761 22.35 -20.90 -53.74
CA MET A 761 21.57 -19.83 -53.07
C MET A 761 21.67 -18.41 -53.69
N ALA A 762 22.11 -18.30 -54.95
CA ALA A 762 22.39 -17.01 -55.62
C ALA A 762 21.18 -16.06 -55.87
N ILE A 763 20.00 -16.35 -55.31
CA ILE A 763 18.72 -15.63 -55.53
C ILE A 763 18.08 -15.18 -54.19
N VAL A 764 18.77 -15.33 -53.05
CA VAL A 764 18.23 -15.00 -51.72
C VAL A 764 18.77 -13.65 -51.20
N PRO A 765 17.92 -12.70 -50.76
CA PRO A 765 18.36 -11.44 -50.16
C PRO A 765 19.24 -11.65 -48.92
N ARG A 766 20.36 -10.89 -48.81
CA ARG A 766 21.41 -11.12 -47.80
C ARG A 766 20.90 -11.18 -46.35
N ILE A 767 19.97 -10.31 -45.96
CA ILE A 767 19.36 -10.35 -44.62
C ILE A 767 18.83 -11.76 -44.30
N ARG A 768 18.13 -12.41 -45.23
CA ARG A 768 17.57 -13.75 -45.01
C ARG A 768 18.66 -14.81 -44.84
N HIS A 769 19.80 -14.67 -45.51
CA HIS A 769 20.96 -15.53 -45.27
C HIS A 769 21.56 -15.32 -43.86
N LEU A 770 21.68 -14.07 -43.40
CA LEU A 770 22.20 -13.74 -42.06
C LEU A 770 21.30 -14.27 -40.94
N TYR A 771 19.97 -14.14 -41.05
CA TYR A 771 19.04 -14.73 -40.07
C TYR A 771 19.00 -16.26 -40.12
N HIS A 772 19.13 -16.87 -41.30
CA HIS A 772 19.26 -18.32 -41.43
C HIS A 772 20.56 -18.83 -40.76
N ARG A 773 21.70 -18.17 -40.98
CA ARG A 773 22.96 -18.46 -40.27
C ARG A 773 22.79 -18.30 -38.75
N LEU A 774 22.07 -17.26 -38.30
CA LEU A 774 21.80 -17.05 -36.88
C LEU A 774 20.95 -18.20 -36.28
N GLY A 775 19.90 -18.66 -36.97
CA GLY A 775 19.03 -19.76 -36.51
C GLY A 775 19.77 -21.08 -36.26
N LEU A 776 20.80 -21.36 -37.08
CA LEU A 776 21.68 -22.54 -36.92
C LEU A 776 22.52 -22.52 -35.62
N THR A 777 22.74 -21.35 -35.00
CA THR A 777 23.68 -21.18 -33.88
C THR A 777 23.21 -21.83 -32.58
N LYS A 778 24.17 -22.20 -31.71
CA LYS A 778 23.88 -22.61 -30.33
C LYS A 778 23.17 -21.52 -29.54
N TRP A 779 23.49 -20.26 -29.84
CA TRP A 779 22.87 -19.09 -29.23
C TRP A 779 21.37 -19.01 -29.57
N ALA A 780 20.98 -19.14 -30.83
CA ALA A 780 19.57 -19.09 -31.23
C ALA A 780 18.77 -20.30 -30.76
N LYS A 781 19.41 -21.47 -30.59
CA LYS A 781 18.74 -22.70 -30.12
C LYS A 781 18.58 -22.76 -28.58
N ARG A 782 19.13 -21.81 -27.81
CA ARG A 782 18.95 -21.65 -26.35
C ARG A 782 17.65 -20.86 -26.05
N ALA A 783 16.98 -21.19 -24.94
CA ALA A 783 15.72 -20.53 -24.58
C ALA A 783 15.91 -19.16 -23.92
N TRP A 784 16.83 -19.04 -22.95
CA TRP A 784 17.14 -17.77 -22.25
C TRP A 784 17.47 -16.63 -23.22
N THR A 785 18.28 -16.91 -24.26
CA THR A 785 18.67 -15.94 -25.30
C THR A 785 17.51 -15.35 -26.08
N TYR A 786 16.31 -15.97 -26.03
CA TYR A 786 15.12 -15.43 -26.66
C TYR A 786 14.61 -14.16 -25.96
N GLN A 787 14.61 -14.11 -24.63
CA GLN A 787 14.24 -12.88 -23.91
C GLN A 787 15.37 -11.86 -23.92
N GLU A 788 16.63 -12.31 -23.77
CA GLU A 788 17.83 -11.47 -23.95
C GLU A 788 17.76 -10.71 -25.31
N TYR A 789 17.38 -11.42 -26.39
CA TYR A 789 17.09 -10.84 -27.70
C TYR A 789 15.88 -9.91 -27.70
N ILE A 790 14.69 -10.42 -27.33
CA ILE A 790 13.41 -9.73 -27.55
C ILE A 790 13.29 -8.41 -26.75
N LEU A 791 14.01 -8.28 -25.65
CA LEU A 791 13.98 -7.10 -24.77
C LEU A 791 15.05 -6.05 -25.16
N SER A 792 16.10 -6.43 -25.90
CA SER A 792 17.24 -5.57 -26.27
C SER A 792 16.94 -4.56 -27.38
N LYS A 793 16.85 -3.26 -27.08
CA LYS A 793 16.51 -2.18 -28.04
C LYS A 793 17.42 -2.12 -29.29
N ARG A 794 18.67 -2.59 -29.16
CA ARG A 794 19.67 -2.69 -30.23
C ARG A 794 20.50 -3.95 -30.01
N VAL A 795 20.80 -4.72 -31.06
CA VAL A 795 21.58 -5.96 -30.97
C VAL A 795 22.61 -6.01 -32.10
N VAL A 796 23.89 -6.21 -31.76
CA VAL A 796 24.93 -6.62 -32.73
C VAL A 796 25.10 -8.13 -32.65
N PHE A 797 24.91 -8.83 -33.76
CA PHE A 797 25.18 -10.25 -33.88
C PHE A 797 26.60 -10.47 -34.40
N PHE A 798 27.36 -11.28 -33.67
CA PHE A 798 28.66 -11.80 -34.09
C PHE A 798 28.49 -13.27 -34.47
N LEU A 799 28.47 -13.54 -35.77
CA LEU A 799 28.66 -14.87 -36.36
C LEU A 799 30.17 -15.09 -36.63
N GLU A 800 30.53 -16.30 -37.05
CA GLU A 800 31.94 -16.71 -37.18
C GLU A 800 32.73 -15.98 -38.28
N GLU A 801 32.04 -15.51 -39.33
CA GLU A 801 32.62 -14.77 -40.47
C GLU A 801 31.90 -13.43 -40.73
N GLU A 802 30.78 -13.16 -40.03
CA GLU A 802 29.87 -12.05 -40.36
C GLU A 802 29.30 -11.34 -39.13
N ILE A 803 29.32 -10.01 -39.19
CA ILE A 803 28.69 -9.12 -38.21
C ILE A 803 27.49 -8.43 -38.87
N PHE A 804 26.36 -8.37 -38.16
CA PHE A 804 25.21 -7.55 -38.55
C PHE A 804 24.51 -6.96 -37.33
N TRP A 805 23.79 -5.85 -37.53
CA TRP A 805 23.16 -5.09 -36.45
C TRP A 805 21.68 -4.86 -36.73
N GLN A 806 20.88 -4.91 -35.67
CA GLN A 806 19.44 -4.64 -35.69
C GLN A 806 19.08 -3.62 -34.59
N CYS A 807 18.16 -2.72 -34.90
CA CYS A 807 17.40 -1.95 -33.92
C CYS A 807 15.90 -1.99 -34.23
N GLU A 808 15.10 -1.32 -33.41
CA GLU A 808 13.64 -1.19 -33.54
C GLU A 808 13.18 -0.66 -34.92
N ILE A 809 14.05 -0.01 -35.71
CA ILE A 809 13.69 0.64 -36.99
C ILE A 809 14.60 0.34 -38.19
N SER A 810 15.73 -0.38 -38.06
CA SER A 810 16.60 -0.72 -39.21
C SER A 810 17.52 -1.92 -38.96
N ILE A 811 18.00 -2.52 -40.06
CA ILE A 811 19.03 -3.58 -40.09
C ILE A 811 20.16 -3.17 -41.03
N TRP A 812 21.39 -3.49 -40.63
CA TRP A 812 22.65 -3.15 -41.30
C TRP A 812 23.58 -4.37 -41.28
N ASP A 813 24.38 -4.58 -42.33
CA ASP A 813 25.44 -5.61 -42.35
C ASP A 813 26.83 -5.01 -42.57
N GLN A 814 27.88 -5.76 -42.21
CA GLN A 814 29.28 -5.33 -42.25
C GLN A 814 29.81 -4.92 -43.64
N ILE A 815 29.16 -5.29 -44.74
CA ILE A 815 29.61 -4.97 -46.11
C ILE A 815 28.77 -3.85 -46.74
N SER A 816 27.46 -3.84 -46.53
CA SER A 816 26.61 -2.75 -47.06
C SER A 816 26.83 -1.43 -46.34
N LEU A 817 27.03 -1.47 -45.00
CA LEU A 817 27.15 -0.29 -44.13
C LEU A 817 26.06 0.77 -44.37
N GLN A 818 24.86 0.33 -44.76
CA GLN A 818 23.68 1.15 -45.00
C GLN A 818 22.43 0.42 -44.46
N PRO A 819 21.35 1.14 -44.10
CA PRO A 819 20.11 0.51 -43.69
C PRO A 819 19.43 -0.12 -44.92
N TYR A 820 18.96 -1.35 -44.81
CA TYR A 820 18.13 -1.95 -45.86
C TYR A 820 16.78 -1.22 -45.92
N GLN A 821 16.45 -0.67 -47.09
CA GLN A 821 15.30 0.25 -47.28
C GLN A 821 14.04 -0.41 -47.84
N ASP A 822 14.09 -1.69 -48.22
CA ASP A 822 13.11 -2.31 -49.11
C ASP A 822 12.08 -3.20 -48.37
N GLU A 823 10.80 -2.80 -48.40
CA GLU A 823 9.68 -3.57 -47.85
C GLU A 823 9.56 -4.99 -48.44
N GLN A 824 10.00 -5.19 -49.69
CA GLN A 824 9.95 -6.48 -50.38
C GLN A 824 10.98 -7.49 -49.84
N SER A 825 11.98 -7.03 -49.08
CA SER A 825 13.00 -7.88 -48.44
C SER A 825 12.59 -8.46 -47.08
N SER A 826 11.34 -8.27 -46.66
CA SER A 826 10.88 -8.50 -45.29
C SER A 826 10.74 -9.98 -44.87
N VAL A 827 11.76 -10.46 -44.15
CA VAL A 827 11.68 -11.64 -43.27
C VAL A 827 10.59 -11.39 -42.20
N ALA A 828 9.49 -12.13 -42.27
CA ALA A 828 8.27 -11.83 -41.52
C ALA A 828 8.44 -12.03 -40.01
N THR A 829 8.37 -10.94 -39.23
CA THR A 829 8.41 -10.98 -37.76
C THR A 829 7.54 -9.89 -37.11
N VAL A 830 6.28 -10.24 -36.83
CA VAL A 830 5.42 -9.69 -35.75
C VAL A 830 5.20 -8.16 -35.70
N THR A 831 4.05 -7.70 -36.21
CA THR A 831 3.24 -6.59 -35.65
C THR A 831 1.87 -6.48 -36.35
N ALA A 832 0.89 -5.84 -35.70
CA ALA A 832 -0.55 -6.03 -35.99
C ALA A 832 -1.18 -5.22 -37.15
N GLU A 833 -0.47 -4.31 -37.83
CA GLU A 833 -1.05 -3.51 -38.94
C GLU A 833 -0.28 -3.67 -40.28
N ARG A 834 -0.66 -4.73 -41.02
CA ARG A 834 -0.40 -5.03 -42.46
C ARG A 834 1.04 -5.15 -42.99
N HIS A 835 1.99 -4.33 -42.56
CA HIS A 835 3.34 -4.27 -43.15
C HIS A 835 4.30 -5.25 -42.44
N SER A 836 4.62 -6.35 -43.14
CA SER A 836 5.69 -7.28 -42.75
C SER A 836 7.02 -6.52 -42.73
N THR A 837 7.67 -6.44 -41.59
CA THR A 837 9.03 -5.89 -41.48
C THR A 837 9.86 -6.72 -40.50
N VAL A 838 11.19 -6.64 -40.65
CA VAL A 838 12.17 -7.39 -39.83
C VAL A 838 12.54 -6.59 -38.57
N LEU A 839 11.65 -5.70 -38.10
CA LEU A 839 11.99 -4.57 -37.25
C LEU A 839 11.37 -4.76 -35.86
N ARG A 840 12.22 -5.15 -34.90
CA ARG A 840 11.77 -5.76 -33.66
C ARG A 840 11.39 -4.71 -32.61
N THR A 841 10.11 -4.34 -32.57
CA THR A 841 9.54 -3.45 -31.55
C THR A 841 8.58 -4.21 -30.64
N LEU A 842 9.04 -4.64 -29.45
CA LEU A 842 8.12 -5.10 -28.39
C LEU A 842 7.57 -3.90 -27.62
N SER A 843 6.64 -3.18 -28.24
CA SER A 843 5.79 -2.19 -27.59
C SER A 843 4.63 -2.91 -26.89
N THR A 844 4.31 -2.51 -25.66
CA THR A 844 3.11 -3.02 -24.97
C THR A 844 1.88 -2.47 -25.69
N PRO A 845 0.99 -3.32 -26.26
CA PRO A 845 -0.13 -2.84 -27.06
C PRO A 845 -1.19 -2.13 -26.20
N ALA A 846 -2.00 -1.29 -26.83
CA ALA A 846 -3.05 -0.52 -26.15
C ALA A 846 -4.30 -1.35 -25.77
N TYR A 847 -4.32 -2.62 -26.14
CA TYR A 847 -5.37 -3.62 -25.93
C TYR A 847 -4.72 -5.01 -25.84
N PRO A 848 -5.42 -6.05 -25.33
CA PRO A 848 -4.87 -7.39 -25.24
C PRO A 848 -4.71 -8.02 -26.63
N ASP A 849 -3.48 -8.02 -27.15
CA ASP A 849 -3.16 -8.57 -28.48
C ASP A 849 -2.75 -10.04 -28.35
N PHE A 850 -3.72 -10.94 -28.49
CA PHE A 850 -3.49 -12.38 -28.40
C PHE A 850 -2.65 -12.93 -29.57
N GLU A 851 -2.60 -12.22 -30.70
CA GLU A 851 -1.80 -12.61 -31.87
C GLU A 851 -0.32 -12.29 -31.65
N LEU A 852 -0.01 -11.12 -31.08
CA LEU A 852 1.32 -10.76 -30.58
C LEU A 852 1.82 -11.78 -29.52
N TYR A 853 0.95 -12.17 -28.59
CA TYR A 853 1.27 -13.18 -27.57
C TYR A 853 1.59 -14.56 -28.20
N ARG A 854 0.73 -15.05 -29.11
CA ARG A 854 0.93 -16.28 -29.90
C ARG A 854 2.29 -16.29 -30.61
N ASP A 855 2.61 -15.23 -31.34
CA ASP A 855 3.83 -15.16 -32.16
C ASP A 855 5.14 -15.09 -31.36
N ILE A 856 5.04 -14.76 -30.06
CA ILE A 856 6.17 -14.73 -29.12
C ILE A 856 6.39 -16.10 -28.46
N ILE A 857 5.34 -16.77 -27.98
CA ILE A 857 5.50 -18.02 -27.23
C ILE A 857 5.73 -19.25 -28.13
N CYS A 858 5.17 -19.27 -29.34
CA CYS A 858 5.33 -20.42 -30.24
C CYS A 858 6.80 -20.65 -30.67
N PRO A 859 7.60 -19.62 -31.04
CA PRO A 859 9.03 -19.77 -31.31
C PRO A 859 9.91 -19.92 -30.06
N TYR A 860 9.41 -19.54 -28.87
CA TYR A 860 10.11 -19.72 -27.60
C TYR A 860 10.15 -21.20 -27.19
N ASN A 861 8.97 -21.85 -27.10
CA ASN A 861 8.85 -23.07 -26.31
C ASN A 861 9.54 -24.32 -26.90
N GLY A 862 9.86 -24.29 -28.20
CA GLY A 862 10.66 -25.32 -28.88
C GLY A 862 12.17 -25.27 -28.55
N ARG A 863 12.66 -24.19 -27.92
CA ARG A 863 14.08 -23.97 -27.63
C ARG A 863 14.62 -24.87 -26.51
N ASN A 864 15.95 -25.00 -26.47
CA ASN A 864 16.65 -25.84 -25.51
C ASN A 864 16.93 -25.12 -24.18
N LEU A 865 16.77 -25.87 -23.09
CA LEU A 865 17.08 -25.48 -21.72
C LEU A 865 18.10 -26.43 -21.10
N SER A 866 18.97 -25.89 -20.26
CA SER A 866 19.89 -26.69 -19.43
C SER A 866 19.17 -27.29 -18.22
N TYR A 867 18.22 -26.56 -17.64
CA TYR A 867 17.35 -27.00 -16.55
C TYR A 867 15.89 -26.84 -16.98
N GLN A 868 15.10 -27.90 -16.95
CA GLN A 868 13.73 -27.86 -17.51
C GLN A 868 12.74 -27.04 -16.65
N GLU A 869 13.08 -26.77 -15.39
CA GLU A 869 12.35 -25.85 -14.50
C GLU A 869 12.40 -24.37 -14.93
N ASP A 870 13.40 -23.97 -15.74
CA ASP A 870 13.50 -22.63 -16.32
C ASP A 870 12.39 -22.32 -17.35
N GLY A 871 11.53 -23.29 -17.68
CA GLY A 871 10.52 -23.22 -18.75
C GLY A 871 9.63 -21.97 -18.74
N LEU A 872 9.35 -21.39 -17.57
CA LEU A 872 8.67 -20.10 -17.43
C LEU A 872 9.66 -18.92 -17.25
N SER A 873 10.72 -19.13 -16.47
CA SER A 873 11.70 -18.08 -16.11
C SER A 873 12.44 -17.52 -17.33
N ALA A 874 12.75 -18.36 -18.31
CA ALA A 874 13.52 -17.96 -19.49
C ALA A 874 12.72 -17.13 -20.53
N CYS A 875 11.43 -16.86 -20.28
CA CYS A 875 10.62 -15.89 -21.03
C CYS A 875 9.88 -14.87 -20.14
N LEU A 876 10.06 -14.90 -18.81
CA LEU A 876 9.23 -14.14 -17.87
C LEU A 876 9.26 -12.62 -18.13
N GLY A 877 10.41 -12.04 -18.48
CA GLY A 877 10.51 -10.62 -18.82
C GLY A 877 9.68 -10.22 -20.05
N ILE A 878 9.46 -11.14 -20.98
CA ILE A 878 8.57 -10.90 -22.12
C ILE A 878 7.10 -10.86 -21.67
N LEU A 879 6.71 -11.74 -20.74
CA LEU A 879 5.37 -11.77 -20.16
C LEU A 879 5.10 -10.52 -19.31
N ASN A 880 6.05 -10.09 -18.47
CA ASN A 880 6.00 -8.83 -17.72
C ASN A 880 5.76 -7.63 -18.68
N ARG A 881 6.49 -7.58 -19.80
CA ARG A 881 6.37 -6.52 -20.81
C ARG A 881 5.01 -6.51 -21.53
N LEU A 882 4.32 -7.65 -21.60
CA LEU A 882 2.96 -7.78 -22.12
C LEU A 882 1.88 -7.53 -21.06
N GLU A 883 2.13 -7.77 -19.77
CA GLU A 883 1.14 -7.72 -18.69
C GLU A 883 0.26 -6.45 -18.65
N PRO A 884 0.76 -5.21 -18.88
CA PRO A 884 -0.09 -4.02 -18.88
C PRO A 884 -1.17 -4.00 -19.98
N ALA A 885 -1.05 -4.86 -21.00
CA ALA A 885 -2.07 -5.09 -22.02
C ALA A 885 -3.02 -6.26 -21.71
N PHE A 886 -2.67 -7.15 -20.76
CA PHE A 886 -3.44 -8.34 -20.39
C PHE A 886 -3.93 -8.26 -18.93
N PRO A 887 -5.09 -7.63 -18.67
CA PRO A 887 -5.73 -7.59 -17.36
C PRO A 887 -5.72 -8.92 -16.60
N GLY A 888 -5.29 -8.87 -15.34
CA GLY A 888 -5.11 -10.05 -14.47
C GLY A 888 -3.76 -10.75 -14.58
N GLY A 889 -2.97 -10.45 -15.62
CA GLY A 889 -1.63 -10.98 -15.86
C GLY A 889 -1.62 -12.42 -16.40
N PHE A 890 -0.46 -13.07 -16.32
CA PHE A 890 -0.24 -14.44 -16.79
C PHE A 890 -0.21 -15.44 -15.63
N ILE A 891 -0.62 -16.69 -15.91
CA ILE A 891 -0.54 -17.83 -15.00
C ILE A 891 0.15 -18.98 -15.73
N PHE A 892 1.37 -19.35 -15.30
CA PHE A 892 2.24 -20.32 -15.98
C PHE A 892 2.37 -20.08 -17.50
N GLY A 893 2.46 -18.81 -17.91
CA GLY A 893 2.56 -18.40 -19.30
C GLY A 893 1.23 -18.22 -20.04
N LEU A 894 0.08 -18.64 -19.49
CA LEU A 894 -1.24 -18.42 -20.09
C LEU A 894 -1.83 -17.07 -19.62
N PRO A 895 -2.37 -16.19 -20.50
CA PRO A 895 -3.01 -14.94 -20.09
C PRO A 895 -4.34 -15.22 -19.40
N ARG A 896 -4.53 -14.70 -18.19
CA ARG A 896 -5.75 -14.95 -17.39
C ARG A 896 -7.03 -14.43 -18.04
N LEU A 897 -6.95 -13.35 -18.82
CA LEU A 897 -8.08 -12.81 -19.58
C LEU A 897 -8.67 -13.81 -20.58
N TYR A 898 -7.88 -14.79 -21.03
CA TYR A 898 -8.26 -15.80 -22.02
C TYR A 898 -7.85 -17.20 -21.54
N LEU A 899 -7.91 -17.47 -20.22
CA LEU A 899 -7.36 -18.69 -19.64
C LEU A 899 -8.03 -19.95 -20.19
N ASP A 900 -9.36 -19.91 -20.27
CA ASP A 900 -10.23 -20.90 -20.90
C ASP A 900 -9.80 -21.29 -22.32
N HIS A 901 -9.56 -20.30 -23.19
CA HIS A 901 -9.12 -20.52 -24.57
C HIS A 901 -7.63 -20.93 -24.62
N SER A 902 -6.81 -20.36 -23.74
CA SER A 902 -5.37 -20.63 -23.67
C SER A 902 -5.05 -22.03 -23.14
N LEU A 903 -5.93 -22.62 -22.33
CA LEU A 903 -5.85 -24.01 -21.86
C LEU A 903 -5.99 -25.04 -23.00
N LEU A 904 -6.52 -24.63 -24.16
CA LEU A 904 -6.68 -25.47 -25.35
C LEU A 904 -5.44 -25.51 -26.24
N TRP A 905 -4.32 -24.88 -25.84
CA TRP A 905 -3.04 -24.94 -26.58
C TRP A 905 -2.62 -26.40 -26.85
N GLN A 906 -1.99 -26.65 -28.00
CA GLN A 906 -1.59 -28.00 -28.42
C GLN A 906 -0.10 -28.09 -28.83
N PRO A 907 0.56 -29.23 -28.61
CA PRO A 907 1.93 -29.47 -29.07
C PRO A 907 1.98 -29.78 -30.58
N LEU A 908 2.93 -29.15 -31.27
CA LEU A 908 3.22 -29.37 -32.69
C LEU A 908 4.53 -30.17 -32.85
N LYS A 909 4.51 -31.24 -33.66
CA LYS A 909 5.67 -32.16 -33.83
C LYS A 909 6.72 -31.67 -34.86
N ARG A 910 6.32 -30.90 -35.87
CA ARG A 910 7.23 -30.25 -36.85
C ARG A 910 6.68 -28.86 -37.17
N PRO A 911 7.50 -27.79 -37.25
CA PRO A 911 7.04 -26.50 -37.74
C PRO A 911 6.75 -26.54 -39.25
N PRO A 912 5.82 -25.71 -39.75
CA PRO A 912 5.44 -25.68 -41.16
C PRO A 912 6.55 -25.05 -42.02
N THR A 913 7.21 -25.88 -42.85
CA THR A 913 8.22 -25.47 -43.84
C THR A 913 7.61 -24.79 -45.08
N TYR A 914 6.29 -24.85 -45.26
CA TYR A 914 5.59 -24.22 -46.36
C TYR A 914 4.39 -23.43 -45.84
N VAL A 915 4.36 -22.14 -46.16
CA VAL A 915 3.32 -21.19 -45.78
C VAL A 915 2.25 -21.16 -46.88
N GLU A 916 0.98 -21.39 -46.52
CA GLU A 916 -0.16 -21.07 -47.40
C GLU A 916 -0.19 -19.55 -47.66
N PRO A 917 -0.67 -19.08 -48.84
CA PRO A 917 -0.81 -17.65 -49.16
C PRO A 917 -1.74 -16.84 -48.22
N GLY A 918 -1.26 -16.56 -47.00
CA GLY A 918 -1.98 -15.88 -45.93
C GLY A 918 -1.44 -16.17 -44.53
N VAL A 919 -0.90 -17.37 -44.27
CA VAL A 919 -0.59 -17.86 -42.90
C VAL A 919 0.89 -17.59 -42.53
N ARG A 920 1.21 -16.35 -42.16
CA ARG A 920 2.58 -15.93 -41.81
C ARG A 920 3.07 -16.55 -40.49
N VAL A 921 4.19 -17.27 -40.52
CA VAL A 921 4.90 -17.83 -39.35
C VAL A 921 6.29 -17.21 -39.23
N SER A 922 6.81 -17.07 -38.01
CA SER A 922 8.09 -16.39 -37.70
C SER A 922 9.32 -17.19 -38.14
N LEU A 923 10.17 -16.56 -38.97
CA LEU A 923 11.43 -17.09 -39.49
C LEU A 923 12.62 -16.97 -38.51
N ILE A 924 12.38 -16.66 -37.22
CA ILE A 924 13.40 -16.77 -36.13
C ILE A 924 13.20 -18.10 -35.36
N SER A 925 12.65 -19.09 -36.07
CA SER A 925 12.61 -20.51 -35.68
C SER A 925 13.42 -21.40 -36.63
N ASP A 926 13.99 -20.84 -37.71
CA ASP A 926 14.69 -21.55 -38.77
C ASP A 926 15.84 -22.43 -38.21
N ASP A 927 15.80 -23.71 -38.58
CA ASP A 927 16.62 -24.82 -38.07
C ASP A 927 16.61 -25.12 -36.55
N SER A 928 15.63 -24.62 -35.80
CA SER A 928 15.05 -25.46 -34.72
C SER A 928 14.16 -26.58 -35.28
N THR A 929 13.87 -26.52 -36.59
CA THR A 929 12.91 -27.32 -37.35
C THR A 929 13.24 -28.81 -37.42
N LEU A 930 14.51 -29.21 -37.27
CA LEU A 930 14.97 -30.60 -37.35
C LEU A 930 14.73 -31.44 -36.08
N ARG A 931 13.97 -30.96 -35.07
CA ARG A 931 13.69 -31.76 -33.88
C ARG A 931 12.79 -32.96 -34.21
N ARG A 932 13.41 -34.15 -34.26
CA ARG A 932 12.72 -35.45 -34.49
C ARG A 932 12.14 -36.06 -33.21
N ASP A 933 12.51 -35.53 -32.04
CA ASP A 933 12.14 -36.10 -30.74
C ASP A 933 10.68 -35.81 -30.34
N PRO A 934 10.03 -36.70 -29.55
CA PRO A 934 8.71 -36.44 -28.98
C PRO A 934 8.66 -35.20 -28.07
N SER A 935 7.47 -34.58 -28.01
CA SER A 935 7.12 -33.53 -27.05
C SER A 935 7.38 -33.99 -25.62
N THR A 936 8.28 -33.31 -24.92
CA THR A 936 8.83 -33.79 -23.63
C THR A 936 8.22 -33.02 -22.46
N ARG A 937 7.67 -33.74 -21.47
CA ARG A 937 7.11 -33.16 -20.24
C ARG A 937 8.23 -32.59 -19.34
N ARG A 938 7.99 -31.43 -18.70
CA ARG A 938 8.88 -30.78 -17.72
C ARG A 938 8.30 -30.96 -16.30
N PRO A 939 8.73 -31.95 -15.49
CA PRO A 939 7.97 -32.40 -14.32
C PRO A 939 7.67 -31.34 -13.24
N SER A 940 8.53 -30.33 -13.10
CA SER A 940 8.44 -29.26 -12.09
C SER A 940 7.54 -28.08 -12.48
N LEU A 941 6.92 -28.09 -13.66
CA LEU A 941 5.98 -27.07 -14.16
C LEU A 941 4.62 -27.73 -14.52
N PRO A 942 3.49 -27.02 -14.54
CA PRO A 942 2.17 -27.68 -14.63
C PRO A 942 1.88 -28.35 -15.97
N SER A 943 1.13 -29.46 -15.95
CA SER A 943 0.80 -30.25 -17.15
C SER A 943 -0.12 -29.53 -18.14
N TRP A 944 -0.98 -28.65 -17.63
CA TRP A 944 -1.97 -27.91 -18.42
C TRP A 944 -1.40 -26.67 -19.12
N ALA A 945 -0.20 -26.22 -18.75
CA ALA A 945 0.44 -25.01 -19.29
C ALA A 945 1.46 -25.36 -20.38
N TRP A 946 1.56 -24.55 -21.44
CA TRP A 946 2.54 -24.79 -22.52
C TRP A 946 3.98 -24.78 -22.02
N CYS A 947 4.29 -23.97 -20.99
CA CYS A 947 5.63 -23.92 -20.40
C CYS A 947 6.01 -25.20 -19.66
N GLY A 948 5.06 -26.08 -19.34
CA GLY A 948 5.26 -27.42 -18.76
C GLY A 948 5.73 -28.49 -19.75
N TRP A 949 5.98 -28.12 -21.01
CA TRP A 949 6.40 -29.03 -22.07
C TRP A 949 7.49 -28.40 -22.93
N GLN A 950 8.50 -29.16 -23.33
CA GLN A 950 9.42 -28.76 -24.40
C GLN A 950 8.86 -29.25 -25.75
N CYS A 951 8.16 -28.36 -26.46
CA CYS A 951 7.58 -28.59 -27.79
C CYS A 951 7.33 -27.25 -28.49
N PHE A 952 7.19 -27.28 -29.81
CA PHE A 952 6.52 -26.18 -30.51
C PHE A 952 5.06 -26.13 -30.05
N VAL A 953 4.50 -24.94 -29.89
CA VAL A 953 3.07 -24.74 -29.64
C VAL A 953 2.42 -24.46 -30.99
N ASP A 954 1.32 -25.15 -31.31
CA ASP A 954 0.58 -24.91 -32.54
C ASP A 954 -0.10 -23.53 -32.49
N PRO A 955 0.29 -22.55 -33.34
CA PRO A 955 -0.38 -21.25 -33.39
C PRO A 955 -1.84 -21.37 -33.83
N THR A 956 -2.21 -22.44 -34.53
CA THR A 956 -3.58 -22.70 -35.02
C THR A 956 -4.52 -23.06 -33.86
N SER A 957 -4.07 -23.89 -32.90
CA SER A 957 -4.81 -24.22 -31.67
C SER A 957 -5.15 -22.98 -30.84
N LEU A 958 -4.21 -22.01 -30.77
CA LEU A 958 -4.42 -20.72 -30.12
C LEU A 958 -5.34 -19.79 -30.94
N LEU A 959 -5.40 -19.93 -32.26
CA LEU A 959 -6.21 -19.07 -33.14
C LEU A 959 -7.65 -19.54 -33.34
N LYS A 960 -7.90 -20.84 -33.58
CA LYS A 960 -9.25 -21.34 -33.92
C LYS A 960 -10.23 -21.26 -32.74
N ALA A 961 -9.71 -21.14 -31.53
CA ALA A 961 -10.46 -20.74 -30.34
C ALA A 961 -11.11 -19.34 -30.44
N PHE A 962 -10.67 -18.47 -31.36
CA PHE A 962 -11.11 -17.07 -31.49
C PHE A 962 -11.89 -16.74 -32.79
N SER A 963 -12.23 -17.71 -33.63
CA SER A 963 -12.87 -17.51 -34.94
C SER A 963 -14.38 -17.14 -34.88
N LEU A 964 -14.73 -16.16 -34.06
CA LEU A 964 -16.06 -15.56 -34.00
C LEU A 964 -16.28 -14.56 -35.15
N GLY A 965 -16.82 -15.07 -36.26
CA GLY A 965 -17.46 -14.30 -37.34
C GLY A 965 -16.51 -13.57 -38.31
N GLN A 966 -16.64 -13.87 -39.60
CA GLN A 966 -16.39 -12.84 -40.62
C GLN A 966 -17.56 -11.84 -40.58
N PRO A 967 -17.31 -10.53 -40.70
CA PRO A 967 -18.39 -9.57 -40.93
C PRO A 967 -18.91 -9.74 -42.36
N LEU A 968 -20.18 -10.13 -42.48
CA LEU A 968 -21.01 -9.60 -43.56
C LEU A 968 -21.18 -8.09 -43.34
N ASP A 969 -21.37 -7.36 -44.45
CA ASP A 969 -21.48 -5.90 -44.57
C ASP A 969 -20.23 -5.05 -44.28
N GLN A 970 -19.95 -4.11 -45.18
CA GLN A 970 -18.70 -3.33 -45.23
C GLN A 970 -18.68 -2.07 -44.34
N GLU A 971 -19.76 -1.73 -43.64
CA GLU A 971 -19.91 -0.42 -42.98
C GLU A 971 -19.56 -0.39 -41.48
N PHE A 972 -19.58 -1.53 -40.77
CA PHE A 972 -19.35 -1.54 -39.31
C PHE A 972 -17.87 -1.47 -38.91
N LYS A 973 -17.36 -0.24 -38.79
CA LYS A 973 -16.02 0.04 -38.25
C LYS A 973 -15.91 -0.23 -36.74
N ARG A 974 -15.05 -1.19 -36.38
CA ARG A 974 -14.36 -1.34 -35.09
C ARG A 974 -15.26 -1.38 -33.83
N ASN A 975 -15.77 -2.58 -33.52
CA ASN A 975 -16.10 -2.98 -32.14
C ASN A 975 -15.20 -4.17 -31.75
N PRO A 976 -14.70 -4.29 -30.49
CA PRO A 976 -13.90 -5.43 -30.08
C PRO A 976 -14.74 -6.71 -30.04
N ARG A 977 -14.16 -7.85 -30.43
CA ARG A 977 -14.83 -9.16 -30.47
C ARG A 977 -15.37 -9.52 -29.09
N THR A 978 -16.70 -9.62 -28.96
CA THR A 978 -17.36 -9.98 -27.69
C THR A 978 -17.24 -11.49 -27.43
N LEU A 979 -16.21 -11.86 -26.68
CA LEU A 979 -16.13 -13.15 -26.01
C LEU A 979 -17.01 -13.13 -24.76
N GLN A 980 -17.94 -14.07 -24.66
CA GLN A 980 -18.71 -14.31 -23.44
C GLN A 980 -17.90 -15.31 -22.60
N ASN A 981 -17.34 -14.86 -21.48
CA ASN A 981 -16.62 -15.76 -20.58
C ASN A 981 -17.64 -16.67 -19.88
N LEU A 982 -17.49 -17.98 -20.08
CA LEU A 982 -18.45 -19.01 -19.67
C LEU A 982 -17.94 -19.86 -18.49
N VAL A 983 -16.78 -19.52 -17.90
CA VAL A 983 -16.30 -20.06 -16.63
C VAL A 983 -16.10 -18.92 -15.62
N THR A 984 -16.98 -18.88 -14.61
CA THR A 984 -16.89 -17.91 -13.52
C THR A 984 -15.93 -18.42 -12.45
N TRP A 985 -14.67 -17.99 -12.51
CA TRP A 985 -13.60 -18.38 -11.58
C TRP A 985 -13.87 -17.86 -10.15
N LYS A 986 -14.55 -18.67 -9.32
CA LYS A 986 -14.74 -18.40 -7.89
C LYS A 986 -13.43 -18.67 -7.12
N PRO A 987 -12.94 -17.75 -6.27
CA PRO A 987 -11.82 -18.05 -5.38
C PRO A 987 -12.30 -18.96 -4.23
N VAL A 988 -11.58 -20.05 -3.97
CA VAL A 988 -11.87 -20.97 -2.85
C VAL A 988 -11.81 -20.22 -1.52
N GLY A 989 -12.90 -20.29 -0.73
CA GLY A 989 -12.95 -19.76 0.64
C GLY A 989 -13.80 -18.50 0.86
N ALA A 990 -14.70 -18.14 -0.05
CA ALA A 990 -15.65 -17.04 0.15
C ALA A 990 -17.10 -17.48 -0.15
N GLU A 991 -17.92 -17.65 0.88
CA GLU A 991 -19.38 -17.64 0.77
C GLU A 991 -19.85 -16.19 0.56
N CYS A 992 -20.72 -15.94 -0.42
CA CYS A 992 -21.54 -14.73 -0.48
C CYS A 992 -22.76 -14.98 -1.38
N GLU A 993 -23.88 -14.32 -1.07
CA GLU A 993 -25.19 -14.57 -1.68
C GLU A 993 -25.41 -13.79 -3.00
N HIS A 994 -26.47 -14.11 -3.72
CA HIS A 994 -26.83 -13.46 -4.98
C HIS A 994 -27.32 -12.01 -4.80
N GLU A 995 -26.91 -11.11 -5.69
CA GLU A 995 -27.75 -9.99 -6.14
C GLU A 995 -27.43 -9.64 -7.61
N GLU A 996 -28.46 -9.43 -8.44
CA GLU A 996 -28.32 -9.13 -9.87
C GLU A 996 -28.48 -7.63 -10.15
N GLY A 997 -27.62 -7.02 -10.98
CA GLY A 997 -27.88 -5.64 -11.41
C GLY A 997 -26.77 -4.90 -12.19
N LEU A 998 -26.91 -4.86 -13.52
CA LEU A 998 -26.42 -3.83 -14.47
C LEU A 998 -24.92 -3.42 -14.50
N ASN A 999 -24.33 -3.58 -15.70
CA ASN A 999 -23.36 -2.66 -16.33
C ASN A 999 -22.02 -2.39 -15.60
N GLN A 1000 -21.25 -3.44 -15.26
CA GLN A 1000 -19.90 -3.28 -14.70
C GLN A 1000 -18.82 -2.97 -15.77
N ARG A 1001 -18.01 -1.94 -15.51
CA ARG A 1001 -16.71 -1.74 -16.17
C ARG A 1001 -15.66 -2.58 -15.45
N LEU A 1002 -15.05 -3.54 -16.16
CA LEU A 1002 -14.20 -4.58 -15.58
C LEU A 1002 -12.88 -4.02 -15.00
N PHE A 1003 -12.80 -3.94 -13.67
CA PHE A 1003 -11.56 -3.77 -12.92
C PHE A 1003 -11.30 -5.05 -12.12
N TRP A 1004 -10.15 -5.69 -12.35
CA TRP A 1004 -9.77 -6.92 -11.64
C TRP A 1004 -8.34 -6.84 -11.12
N SER A 1005 -8.13 -7.31 -9.89
CA SER A 1005 -6.81 -7.44 -9.27
C SER A 1005 -6.57 -8.88 -8.85
N SER A 1006 -5.30 -9.30 -8.81
CA SER A 1006 -4.89 -10.65 -8.41
C SER A 1006 -4.66 -10.72 -6.88
N ARG A 1007 -4.54 -11.87 -6.20
CA ARG A 1007 -4.07 -13.20 -6.64
C ARG A 1007 -4.69 -14.33 -5.80
N SER A 1008 -5.03 -15.46 -6.42
CA SER A 1008 -4.85 -16.82 -5.90
C SER A 1008 -4.82 -17.81 -7.06
N ASN A 1009 -4.17 -18.97 -6.90
CA ASN A 1009 -3.97 -19.97 -7.95
C ASN A 1009 -4.35 -21.37 -7.45
N LEU A 1010 -5.62 -21.74 -7.60
CA LEU A 1010 -6.14 -23.12 -7.56
C LEU A 1010 -7.25 -23.17 -8.61
N ILE A 1011 -7.20 -24.12 -9.55
CA ILE A 1011 -8.28 -24.34 -10.52
C ILE A 1011 -9.34 -25.28 -9.91
N THR A 1012 -10.57 -25.19 -10.43
CA THR A 1012 -11.85 -25.92 -10.22
C THR A 1012 -12.39 -26.96 -11.29
N ALA A 1013 -12.69 -28.26 -11.05
CA ALA A 1013 -13.89 -29.10 -11.48
C ALA A 1013 -13.78 -30.68 -11.58
N ARG A 1014 -14.62 -31.52 -10.89
CA ARG A 1014 -14.78 -33.01 -11.08
C ARG A 1014 -16.18 -33.49 -11.53
N VAL A 1015 -16.39 -33.76 -12.83
CA VAL A 1015 -17.67 -34.28 -13.39
C VAL A 1015 -17.59 -35.81 -13.64
N PRO A 1016 -18.67 -36.60 -13.47
CA PRO A 1016 -18.64 -38.06 -13.69
C PRO A 1016 -18.66 -38.50 -15.17
N SER A 1017 -17.99 -39.64 -15.42
CA SER A 1017 -18.28 -40.68 -16.44
C SER A 1017 -18.71 -40.27 -17.87
N ALA A 1018 -17.77 -40.35 -18.83
CA ALA A 1018 -18.08 -40.57 -20.25
C ALA A 1018 -17.21 -41.71 -20.82
N CYS A 1019 -17.72 -42.48 -21.79
CA CYS A 1019 -17.09 -43.71 -22.31
C CYS A 1019 -16.52 -43.57 -23.74
N PHE A 1020 -15.43 -44.28 -24.04
CA PHE A 1020 -14.57 -44.01 -25.20
C PHE A 1020 -14.27 -45.22 -26.09
N PHE A 1021 -14.16 -44.97 -27.40
CA PHE A 1021 -13.79 -45.95 -28.43
C PHE A 1021 -12.73 -45.41 -29.41
N SER A 1022 -11.87 -46.29 -29.91
CA SER A 1022 -10.60 -45.97 -30.60
C SER A 1022 -10.72 -45.81 -32.13
N ALA A 1023 -10.02 -44.84 -32.72
CA ALA A 1023 -10.12 -44.45 -34.15
C ALA A 1023 -9.13 -45.17 -35.12
N ALA A 1024 -7.88 -44.70 -35.27
CA ALA A 1024 -6.83 -45.32 -36.12
C ALA A 1024 -5.39 -44.83 -35.80
N THR A 1025 -4.37 -45.65 -36.10
CA THR A 1025 -2.93 -45.37 -35.89
C THR A 1025 -2.14 -45.32 -37.20
N LEU A 1026 -1.19 -44.39 -37.30
CA LEU A 1026 -0.24 -44.24 -38.42
C LEU A 1026 1.21 -44.28 -37.92
N ALA A 1027 2.09 -44.95 -38.67
CA ALA A 1027 3.53 -44.86 -38.49
C ALA A 1027 4.27 -44.72 -39.84
N LEU A 1028 5.58 -44.50 -39.74
CA LEU A 1028 6.49 -44.28 -40.87
C LEU A 1028 7.41 -45.49 -41.04
N ARG A 1029 7.46 -46.06 -42.25
CA ARG A 1029 8.57 -46.92 -42.67
C ARG A 1029 9.33 -46.28 -43.83
N ALA A 1030 10.64 -46.45 -43.79
CA ALA A 1030 11.53 -46.20 -44.93
C ALA A 1030 12.30 -47.49 -45.18
N ASP A 1031 12.26 -48.01 -46.41
CA ASP A 1031 13.06 -49.18 -46.79
C ASP A 1031 13.46 -49.14 -48.26
N ARG A 1032 14.48 -49.92 -48.63
CA ARG A 1032 15.17 -49.80 -49.93
C ARG A 1032 14.45 -50.55 -51.08
N ILE A 1033 14.75 -50.11 -52.30
CA ILE A 1033 14.07 -50.41 -53.58
C ILE A 1033 14.18 -51.91 -53.99
N ILE A 1034 13.25 -52.36 -54.86
CA ILE A 1034 13.30 -53.51 -55.82
C ILE A 1034 12.51 -54.77 -55.35
N PRO A 1035 11.70 -55.49 -56.19
CA PRO A 1035 10.98 -55.16 -57.45
C PRO A 1035 9.45 -55.51 -57.38
N LEU A 1036 8.78 -55.65 -58.53
CA LEU A 1036 7.40 -56.17 -58.67
C LEU A 1036 7.28 -57.71 -58.55
N PHE A 1037 6.03 -58.16 -58.37
CA PHE A 1037 5.44 -59.53 -58.44
C PHE A 1037 5.20 -60.29 -57.11
N GLY A 1038 4.04 -60.95 -57.04
CA GLY A 1038 3.69 -61.99 -56.06
C GLY A 1038 2.70 -61.54 -54.97
N ALA A 1039 1.74 -62.39 -54.64
CA ALA A 1039 0.82 -62.25 -53.51
C ALA A 1039 0.60 -63.61 -52.83
N ALA A 1040 0.69 -63.69 -51.49
CA ALA A 1040 0.28 -64.87 -50.73
C ALA A 1040 0.02 -64.55 -49.23
N PHE A 1041 -1.00 -65.20 -48.68
CA PHE A 1041 -1.31 -65.32 -47.24
C PHE A 1041 -0.56 -66.57 -46.67
N ILE A 1042 -0.63 -67.03 -45.41
CA ILE A 1042 -1.43 -66.77 -44.19
C ILE A 1042 -0.59 -67.33 -42.99
N SER A 1043 -0.83 -67.16 -41.68
CA SER A 1043 -1.93 -66.62 -40.84
C SER A 1043 -1.38 -66.12 -39.49
N ALA A 1044 -2.24 -65.49 -38.67
CA ALA A 1044 -2.13 -65.47 -37.21
C ALA A 1044 -3.54 -65.43 -36.58
N GLU A 1045 -4.18 -66.59 -36.48
CA GLU A 1045 -5.40 -66.77 -35.67
C GLU A 1045 -5.02 -66.71 -34.17
N ALA A 1046 -5.82 -66.15 -33.25
CA ALA A 1046 -7.18 -65.67 -33.36
C ALA A 1046 -7.42 -64.38 -32.55
N ASN A 1047 -8.48 -63.64 -32.91
CA ASN A 1047 -9.03 -62.52 -32.14
C ASN A 1047 -9.63 -63.03 -30.82
N PRO A 1048 -9.13 -62.57 -29.65
CA PRO A 1048 -10.01 -61.79 -28.78
C PRO A 1048 -9.31 -60.60 -28.09
N VAL A 1049 -10.02 -59.47 -28.02
CA VAL A 1049 -9.95 -58.43 -26.96
C VAL A 1049 -8.56 -57.85 -26.63
N LEU A 1050 -8.33 -56.62 -27.13
CA LEU A 1050 -7.79 -55.47 -26.37
C LEU A 1050 -6.96 -55.81 -25.11
N GLY A 1051 -5.72 -56.29 -25.31
CA GLY A 1051 -4.77 -56.56 -24.23
C GLY A 1051 -3.35 -56.14 -24.60
N GLU A 1052 -2.63 -55.59 -23.62
CA GLU A 1052 -1.17 -55.54 -23.55
C GLU A 1052 -0.40 -54.80 -24.68
N LYS A 1053 -0.76 -53.55 -24.99
CA LYS A 1053 0.21 -52.56 -25.52
C LYS A 1053 0.02 -51.13 -24.94
N PRO A 1054 1.11 -50.38 -24.66
CA PRO A 1054 1.02 -48.98 -24.27
C PRO A 1054 0.52 -48.06 -25.40
N LEU A 1055 -0.14 -46.96 -25.03
CA LEU A 1055 -0.84 -46.03 -25.94
C LEU A 1055 0.10 -45.13 -26.78
N GLY A 1056 1.39 -45.45 -26.89
CA GLY A 1056 2.33 -44.76 -27.79
C GLY A 1056 2.01 -44.97 -29.27
N ASP A 1057 1.45 -46.15 -29.60
CA ASP A 1057 1.08 -46.58 -30.95
C ASP A 1057 -0.45 -46.57 -31.13
N SER A 1058 -1.10 -45.47 -30.75
CA SER A 1058 -2.58 -45.37 -30.73
C SER A 1058 -3.09 -43.96 -31.10
N PRO A 1059 -4.41 -43.79 -31.36
CA PRO A 1059 -4.92 -42.64 -32.11
C PRO A 1059 -4.74 -41.30 -31.38
N LYS A 1060 -4.23 -40.29 -32.12
CA LYS A 1060 -4.10 -38.91 -31.59
C LYS A 1060 -5.46 -38.29 -31.26
N VAL A 1061 -6.54 -38.72 -31.92
CA VAL A 1061 -7.92 -38.22 -31.76
C VAL A 1061 -8.86 -39.38 -31.38
N VAL A 1062 -9.75 -39.15 -30.43
CA VAL A 1062 -10.69 -40.14 -29.87
C VAL A 1062 -12.12 -39.60 -29.95
N VAL A 1063 -13.07 -40.47 -30.24
CA VAL A 1063 -14.50 -40.12 -30.36
C VAL A 1063 -15.18 -40.21 -28.99
N ILE A 1064 -15.93 -39.17 -28.63
CA ILE A 1064 -16.79 -39.12 -27.45
C ILE A 1064 -18.17 -39.65 -27.86
N GLN A 1065 -18.70 -40.62 -27.10
CA GLN A 1065 -20.08 -41.08 -27.24
C GLN A 1065 -20.85 -40.88 -25.94
N ASP A 1066 -22.16 -40.68 -26.04
CA ASP A 1066 -23.04 -40.73 -24.88
C ASP A 1066 -23.36 -42.19 -24.47
N HIS A 1067 -24.13 -42.35 -23.40
CA HIS A 1067 -24.55 -43.65 -22.87
C HIS A 1067 -25.48 -44.45 -23.82
N SER A 1068 -26.06 -43.81 -24.84
CA SER A 1068 -26.86 -44.46 -25.89
C SER A 1068 -26.01 -44.91 -27.09
N GLY A 1069 -24.78 -44.41 -27.20
CA GLY A 1069 -23.87 -44.67 -28.31
C GLY A 1069 -23.97 -43.64 -29.44
N MET A 1070 -24.62 -42.49 -29.26
CA MET A 1070 -24.57 -41.42 -30.28
C MET A 1070 -23.26 -40.63 -30.20
N PHE A 1071 -22.81 -40.15 -31.36
CA PHE A 1071 -21.71 -39.19 -31.44
C PHE A 1071 -22.00 -37.95 -30.58
N SER A 1072 -21.03 -37.59 -29.73
CA SER A 1072 -21.13 -36.45 -28.83
C SER A 1072 -20.01 -35.43 -29.00
N GLY A 1073 -18.87 -35.80 -29.59
CA GLY A 1073 -17.76 -34.89 -29.84
C GLY A 1073 -16.42 -35.62 -30.04
N LEU A 1074 -15.33 -34.86 -29.94
CA LEU A 1074 -13.97 -35.33 -30.26
C LEU A 1074 -12.94 -34.78 -29.27
N LEU A 1075 -11.96 -35.60 -28.91
CA LEU A 1075 -10.81 -35.22 -28.08
C LEU A 1075 -9.50 -35.50 -28.80
N ARG A 1076 -8.50 -34.65 -28.58
CA ARG A 1076 -7.09 -34.97 -28.85
C ARG A 1076 -6.36 -35.29 -27.56
N VAL A 1077 -5.57 -36.37 -27.58
CA VAL A 1077 -4.69 -36.76 -26.48
C VAL A 1077 -3.42 -35.89 -26.50
N THR A 1078 -3.03 -35.36 -25.35
CA THR A 1078 -1.86 -34.46 -25.20
C THR A 1078 -0.78 -34.98 -24.25
N GLY A 1079 -1.04 -36.06 -23.50
CA GLY A 1079 -0.07 -36.73 -22.64
C GLY A 1079 0.04 -38.23 -22.88
N ASN A 1080 0.95 -38.90 -22.17
CA ASN A 1080 1.21 -40.35 -22.28
C ASN A 1080 0.18 -41.20 -21.52
N SER A 1081 -1.10 -40.81 -21.54
CA SER A 1081 -2.15 -41.50 -20.80
C SER A 1081 -2.44 -42.89 -21.38
N THR A 1082 -2.68 -43.87 -20.52
CA THR A 1082 -3.02 -45.24 -20.89
C THR A 1082 -4.38 -45.62 -20.31
N ARG A 1083 -5.40 -45.69 -21.17
CA ARG A 1083 -6.78 -46.08 -20.82
C ARG A 1083 -7.25 -47.23 -21.72
N GLU A 1084 -8.05 -48.12 -21.14
CA GLU A 1084 -8.65 -49.22 -21.89
C GLU A 1084 -9.98 -48.78 -22.54
N ASN A 1085 -10.34 -49.45 -23.62
CA ASN A 1085 -11.54 -49.16 -24.40
C ASN A 1085 -12.82 -49.35 -23.56
N GLY A 1086 -13.67 -48.32 -23.51
CA GLY A 1086 -14.87 -48.31 -22.67
C GLY A 1086 -14.65 -47.95 -21.20
N GLN A 1087 -13.43 -47.64 -20.74
CA GLN A 1087 -13.23 -47.02 -19.43
C GLN A 1087 -13.81 -45.59 -19.42
N GLU A 1088 -14.32 -45.20 -18.26
CA GLU A 1088 -14.76 -43.83 -18.00
C GLU A 1088 -13.57 -42.86 -17.97
N ILE A 1089 -13.69 -41.72 -18.65
CA ILE A 1089 -12.79 -40.58 -18.44
C ILE A 1089 -13.55 -39.35 -17.97
N LYS A 1090 -12.79 -38.45 -17.36
CA LYS A 1090 -13.27 -37.26 -16.65
C LYS A 1090 -13.07 -36.02 -17.51
N LEU A 1091 -14.19 -35.40 -17.92
CA LEU A 1091 -14.21 -34.18 -18.74
C LEU A 1091 -14.57 -32.95 -17.90
N ILE A 1092 -13.93 -31.83 -18.22
CA ILE A 1092 -14.24 -30.50 -17.66
C ILE A 1092 -14.53 -29.57 -18.84
N ALA A 1093 -15.73 -28.99 -18.90
CA ALA A 1093 -15.99 -27.88 -19.81
C ALA A 1093 -15.24 -26.62 -19.35
N VAL A 1094 -14.47 -26.01 -20.25
CA VAL A 1094 -13.66 -24.80 -19.97
C VAL A 1094 -14.16 -23.55 -20.69
N SER A 1095 -14.90 -23.69 -21.79
CA SER A 1095 -15.71 -22.61 -22.38
C SER A 1095 -16.79 -23.22 -23.28
N GLN A 1096 -17.76 -22.41 -23.73
CA GLN A 1096 -18.67 -22.76 -24.80
C GLN A 1096 -18.32 -21.95 -26.05
N GLY A 1097 -18.32 -22.61 -27.21
CA GLY A 1097 -18.10 -22.03 -28.53
C GLY A 1097 -19.32 -22.21 -29.45
N ARG A 1098 -19.30 -21.48 -30.57
CA ARG A 1098 -20.32 -21.59 -31.62
C ARG A 1098 -19.68 -21.34 -32.99
N ALA A 1099 -19.85 -22.28 -33.93
CA ALA A 1099 -19.24 -22.25 -35.25
C ALA A 1099 -20.21 -22.77 -36.32
N ASN A 1100 -20.06 -22.36 -37.58
CA ASN A 1100 -20.77 -23.02 -38.67
C ASN A 1100 -20.08 -24.33 -39.06
N GLY A 1101 -20.77 -25.18 -39.84
CA GLY A 1101 -20.22 -26.47 -40.25
C GLY A 1101 -18.86 -26.37 -40.92
N ARG A 1102 -18.64 -25.37 -41.80
CA ARG A 1102 -17.33 -25.12 -42.43
C ARG A 1102 -16.21 -24.96 -41.43
N ASN A 1103 -16.38 -24.09 -40.44
CA ASN A 1103 -15.36 -23.79 -39.43
C ASN A 1103 -15.12 -24.97 -38.48
N LEU A 1104 -16.14 -25.79 -38.23
CA LEU A 1104 -16.04 -26.99 -37.38
C LEU A 1104 -15.36 -28.16 -38.13
N ASN A 1105 -15.75 -28.40 -39.39
CA ASN A 1105 -15.05 -29.28 -40.34
C ASN A 1105 -13.57 -28.88 -40.55
N GLU A 1106 -13.20 -27.64 -40.23
CA GLU A 1106 -11.84 -27.11 -40.27
C GLU A 1106 -11.01 -27.33 -38.98
N SER A 1107 -11.60 -27.91 -37.92
CA SER A 1107 -10.83 -28.38 -36.76
C SER A 1107 -9.85 -29.49 -37.17
N TYR A 1108 -8.85 -29.81 -36.36
CA TYR A 1108 -7.94 -30.93 -36.69
C TYR A 1108 -8.62 -32.26 -36.34
N GLU A 1109 -9.31 -32.27 -35.20
CA GLU A 1109 -10.10 -33.35 -34.65
C GLU A 1109 -11.09 -33.86 -35.71
N ASP A 1110 -11.85 -32.96 -36.33
CA ASP A 1110 -12.84 -33.27 -37.37
C ASP A 1110 -12.21 -33.71 -38.69
N ARG A 1111 -11.08 -33.13 -39.08
CA ARG A 1111 -10.36 -33.57 -40.29
C ARG A 1111 -9.75 -34.96 -40.14
N VAL A 1112 -9.46 -35.40 -38.91
CA VAL A 1112 -9.09 -36.79 -38.60
C VAL A 1112 -10.33 -37.69 -38.54
N PHE A 1113 -11.42 -37.25 -37.90
CA PHE A 1113 -12.64 -38.05 -37.74
C PHE A 1113 -13.36 -38.33 -39.07
N HIS A 1114 -13.64 -37.29 -39.88
CA HIS A 1114 -14.39 -37.41 -41.15
C HIS A 1114 -13.67 -38.21 -42.24
N ARG A 1115 -12.38 -38.52 -42.07
CA ARG A 1115 -11.60 -39.40 -42.98
C ARG A 1115 -11.24 -40.75 -42.37
N SER A 1116 -11.82 -41.07 -41.21
CA SER A 1116 -11.70 -42.39 -40.58
C SER A 1116 -12.74 -43.39 -41.11
N ILE A 1117 -12.55 -44.68 -40.80
CA ILE A 1117 -13.48 -45.76 -41.17
C ILE A 1117 -14.92 -45.55 -40.66
N TYR A 1118 -15.09 -44.69 -39.65
CA TYR A 1118 -16.37 -44.39 -39.00
C TYR A 1118 -17.27 -43.43 -39.81
N HIS A 1119 -16.75 -42.80 -40.87
CA HIS A 1119 -17.53 -41.89 -41.74
C HIS A 1119 -17.74 -42.46 -43.16
N ASP A 1120 -16.67 -42.91 -43.84
CA ASP A 1120 -16.71 -43.26 -45.28
C ASP A 1120 -16.70 -44.79 -45.56
N GLY A 1121 -16.76 -45.62 -44.51
CA GLY A 1121 -17.01 -47.07 -44.59
C GLY A 1121 -15.98 -47.91 -45.36
N LYS A 1122 -14.76 -47.38 -45.59
CA LYS A 1122 -13.69 -48.00 -46.39
C LYS A 1122 -12.35 -47.97 -45.65
N PRO A 1123 -11.45 -48.95 -45.88
CA PRO A 1123 -10.11 -48.95 -45.30
C PRO A 1123 -9.30 -47.71 -45.66
N PHE A 1124 -8.56 -47.17 -44.69
CA PHE A 1124 -7.91 -45.87 -44.77
C PHE A 1124 -6.58 -45.93 -45.55
N ARG A 1125 -6.51 -45.26 -46.70
CA ARG A 1125 -5.30 -45.16 -47.55
C ARG A 1125 -4.90 -43.71 -47.82
N PRO A 1126 -4.14 -43.07 -46.93
CA PRO A 1126 -3.63 -41.72 -47.16
C PRO A 1126 -2.36 -41.74 -48.04
N LEU A 1127 -2.30 -40.82 -49.01
CA LEU A 1127 -1.07 -40.44 -49.68
C LEU A 1127 -0.63 -39.08 -49.15
N TRP A 1128 0.36 -39.11 -48.27
CA TRP A 1128 0.96 -37.93 -47.66
C TRP A 1128 2.20 -37.48 -48.43
N ASP A 1129 2.54 -36.20 -48.35
CA ASP A 1129 3.91 -35.75 -48.52
C ASP A 1129 4.71 -35.87 -47.20
N GLU A 1130 5.98 -35.48 -47.24
CA GLU A 1130 6.89 -35.48 -46.07
C GLU A 1130 6.46 -34.53 -44.93
N TYR A 1131 5.44 -33.69 -45.12
CA TYR A 1131 4.99 -32.63 -44.21
C TYR A 1131 3.64 -32.92 -43.53
N GLU A 1132 3.15 -34.16 -43.55
CA GLU A 1132 1.79 -34.54 -43.11
C GLU A 1132 0.67 -33.80 -43.90
N ARG A 1133 0.90 -33.44 -45.19
CA ARG A 1133 -0.13 -32.86 -46.08
C ARG A 1133 -0.60 -33.88 -47.13
N TRP A 1134 -1.82 -33.70 -47.64
CA TRP A 1134 -2.42 -34.58 -48.65
C TRP A 1134 -2.05 -34.19 -50.08
N VAL A 1135 -1.93 -35.18 -50.97
CA VAL A 1135 -1.73 -34.98 -52.42
C VAL A 1135 -2.83 -35.71 -53.20
N ASP A 1136 -3.73 -34.97 -53.84
CA ASP A 1136 -4.98 -35.52 -54.41
C ASP A 1136 -4.83 -36.45 -55.63
N ARG A 1137 -3.62 -36.59 -56.21
CA ARG A 1137 -3.38 -37.44 -57.39
C ARG A 1137 -2.01 -38.14 -57.36
N PRO A 1138 -1.92 -39.45 -57.66
CA PRO A 1138 -0.63 -40.16 -57.78
C PRO A 1138 0.28 -39.70 -58.94
N GLY A 1139 -0.22 -38.89 -59.87
CA GLY A 1139 0.45 -38.57 -61.13
C GLY A 1139 1.48 -37.43 -61.11
N THR A 1140 1.67 -36.76 -59.97
CA THR A 1140 2.51 -35.54 -59.86
C THR A 1140 3.73 -35.71 -58.94
N MET A 1141 4.24 -36.94 -58.79
CA MET A 1141 5.51 -37.20 -58.12
C MET A 1141 6.69 -37.11 -59.11
N THR A 1142 7.36 -35.97 -59.14
CA THR A 1142 8.76 -35.86 -59.61
C THR A 1142 9.65 -35.52 -58.41
N SER A 1143 10.32 -36.56 -57.87
CA SER A 1143 11.52 -36.54 -56.99
C SER A 1143 11.69 -35.37 -56.00
N CYS A 1144 11.86 -35.61 -54.70
CA CYS A 1144 12.80 -36.61 -54.14
C CYS A 1144 12.25 -37.41 -52.93
N ASP A 1145 13.08 -38.34 -52.45
CA ASP A 1145 13.15 -38.86 -51.08
C ASP A 1145 11.96 -39.60 -50.45
N GLY A 1146 11.14 -40.25 -51.28
CA GLY A 1146 10.88 -41.70 -51.16
C GLY A 1146 10.24 -42.28 -49.87
N GLN A 1147 9.73 -41.46 -48.95
CA GLN A 1147 9.06 -41.88 -47.73
C GLN A 1147 7.54 -41.79 -47.86
N TYR A 1148 6.81 -42.75 -47.29
CA TYR A 1148 5.35 -42.79 -47.26
C TYR A 1148 4.87 -43.47 -45.98
N TYR A 1149 3.83 -42.90 -45.35
CA TYR A 1149 3.22 -43.47 -44.15
C TYR A 1149 2.19 -44.54 -44.51
N VAL A 1150 2.01 -45.52 -43.63
CA VAL A 1150 1.01 -46.59 -43.79
C VAL A 1150 0.17 -46.65 -42.52
N CYS A 1151 -1.12 -46.99 -42.65
CA CYS A 1151 -1.99 -47.30 -41.51
C CYS A 1151 -1.46 -48.58 -40.84
N GLU A 1152 -0.96 -48.48 -39.61
CA GLU A 1152 -0.46 -49.66 -38.87
C GLU A 1152 -1.57 -50.36 -38.09
N GLN A 1153 -2.64 -49.64 -37.72
CA GLN A 1153 -3.77 -50.25 -37.03
C GLN A 1153 -5.08 -49.47 -37.27
N GLU A 1154 -6.10 -50.15 -37.77
CA GLU A 1154 -7.48 -49.64 -37.87
C GLU A 1154 -8.26 -49.96 -36.59
N GLY A 1155 -9.15 -49.05 -36.17
CA GLY A 1155 -10.07 -49.29 -35.06
C GLY A 1155 -11.13 -50.35 -35.38
N ALA A 1156 -11.76 -50.91 -34.35
CA ALA A 1156 -12.86 -51.85 -34.54
C ALA A 1156 -14.16 -51.10 -34.88
N TYR A 1157 -14.53 -51.09 -36.17
CA TYR A 1157 -15.81 -50.53 -36.64
C TYR A 1157 -16.99 -51.19 -35.91
N LYS A 1158 -17.84 -50.38 -35.26
CA LYS A 1158 -19.11 -50.82 -34.69
C LYS A 1158 -20.23 -50.65 -35.71
N PRO A 1159 -20.95 -51.71 -36.11
CA PRO A 1159 -22.14 -51.59 -36.97
C PRO A 1159 -23.31 -50.79 -36.37
N SER A 1160 -23.24 -50.45 -35.09
CA SER A 1160 -24.20 -49.61 -34.36
C SER A 1160 -23.66 -48.21 -34.04
N PHE A 1161 -22.57 -47.78 -34.69
CA PHE A 1161 -22.12 -46.39 -34.63
C PHE A 1161 -22.91 -45.59 -35.66
N ASP A 1162 -23.71 -44.63 -35.20
CA ASP A 1162 -24.36 -43.65 -36.07
C ASP A 1162 -23.47 -42.40 -36.13
N PRO A 1163 -22.65 -42.21 -37.19
CA PRO A 1163 -21.92 -40.96 -37.39
C PRO A 1163 -22.93 -39.83 -37.65
N PRO A 1164 -22.51 -38.55 -37.57
CA PRO A 1164 -23.24 -37.49 -38.26
C PRO A 1164 -23.32 -37.84 -39.76
N LEU A 1165 -24.48 -38.36 -40.19
CA LEU A 1165 -24.73 -38.88 -41.56
C LEU A 1165 -24.80 -37.79 -42.63
N THR A 1166 -24.65 -36.54 -42.23
CA THR A 1166 -24.26 -35.40 -43.06
C THR A 1166 -23.05 -34.75 -42.41
N ALA A 1167 -22.00 -34.46 -43.19
CA ALA A 1167 -20.95 -33.54 -42.76
C ALA A 1167 -21.61 -32.23 -42.29
N TYR A 1168 -21.03 -31.56 -41.29
CA TYR A 1168 -21.66 -30.38 -40.67
C TYR A 1168 -22.04 -29.35 -41.73
N ASP A 1169 -23.29 -28.89 -41.69
CA ASP A 1169 -23.86 -27.98 -42.68
C ASP A 1169 -23.20 -26.60 -42.57
N ASP A 1170 -22.63 -26.14 -43.70
CA ASP A 1170 -21.90 -24.88 -43.84
C ASP A 1170 -22.75 -23.65 -43.47
N GLU A 1171 -24.08 -23.73 -43.52
CA GLU A 1171 -25.02 -22.66 -43.17
C GLU A 1171 -25.57 -22.80 -41.73
N VAL A 1172 -25.47 -23.98 -41.11
CA VAL A 1172 -25.93 -24.22 -39.73
C VAL A 1172 -24.86 -23.86 -38.70
N MET A 1173 -25.25 -23.08 -37.68
CA MET A 1173 -24.40 -22.72 -36.54
C MET A 1173 -24.56 -23.71 -35.39
N TYR A 1174 -23.57 -24.57 -35.18
CA TYR A 1174 -23.48 -25.55 -34.10
C TYR A 1174 -22.93 -24.92 -32.81
N GLU A 1175 -23.50 -25.27 -31.64
CA GLU A 1175 -22.98 -24.90 -30.32
C GLU A 1175 -22.25 -26.09 -29.67
N PHE A 1176 -21.14 -25.83 -29.00
CA PHE A 1176 -20.31 -26.87 -28.36
C PHE A 1176 -19.64 -26.36 -27.09
N MET A 1177 -19.33 -27.28 -26.17
CA MET A 1177 -18.45 -27.05 -25.03
C MET A 1177 -17.03 -27.44 -25.42
N ASN A 1178 -16.06 -26.53 -25.26
CA ASN A 1178 -14.65 -26.89 -25.24
C ASN A 1178 -14.36 -27.63 -23.93
N VAL A 1179 -13.71 -28.79 -24.00
CA VAL A 1179 -13.45 -29.66 -22.84
C VAL A 1179 -11.97 -29.99 -22.66
N LEU A 1180 -11.53 -30.10 -21.42
CA LEU A 1180 -10.29 -30.75 -21.03
C LEU A 1180 -10.59 -32.18 -20.55
N TRP A 1181 -9.77 -33.14 -20.97
CA TRP A 1181 -9.69 -34.43 -20.31
C TRP A 1181 -8.61 -34.34 -19.23
N VAL A 1182 -9.01 -34.66 -18.00
CA VAL A 1182 -8.12 -34.68 -16.83
C VAL A 1182 -8.05 -36.07 -16.18
N GLU A 1183 -6.95 -36.34 -15.50
CA GLU A 1183 -6.76 -37.57 -14.72
C GLU A 1183 -6.37 -37.24 -13.29
N ASP A 1184 -6.97 -37.94 -12.32
CA ASP A 1184 -6.76 -37.70 -10.89
C ASP A 1184 -5.43 -38.30 -10.44
N GLY A 1185 -4.51 -37.44 -9.99
CA GLY A 1185 -3.22 -37.81 -9.41
C GLY A 1185 -3.22 -37.79 -7.89
N GLU A 1186 -2.03 -37.84 -7.31
CA GLU A 1186 -1.83 -37.86 -5.86
C GLU A 1186 -2.33 -36.56 -5.20
N SER A 1187 -2.78 -36.68 -3.94
CA SER A 1187 -3.23 -35.56 -3.09
C SER A 1187 -4.37 -34.69 -3.66
N GLY A 1188 -5.13 -35.18 -4.64
CA GLY A 1188 -6.29 -34.47 -5.21
C GLY A 1188 -5.94 -33.48 -6.33
N VAL A 1189 -4.70 -33.52 -6.84
CA VAL A 1189 -4.27 -32.74 -8.00
C VAL A 1189 -4.49 -33.57 -9.27
N SER A 1190 -5.22 -33.03 -10.24
CA SER A 1190 -5.44 -33.65 -11.55
C SER A 1190 -4.51 -33.08 -12.62
N TYR A 1191 -4.13 -33.91 -13.59
CA TYR A 1191 -3.27 -33.53 -14.71
C TYR A 1191 -4.05 -33.52 -16.04
N ARG A 1192 -3.67 -32.67 -17.00
CA ARG A 1192 -4.29 -32.62 -18.34
C ARG A 1192 -3.77 -33.77 -19.23
N ALA A 1193 -4.65 -34.71 -19.55
CA ALA A 1193 -4.37 -35.80 -20.49
C ALA A 1193 -4.79 -35.50 -21.92
N GLY A 1194 -5.78 -34.61 -22.13
CA GLY A 1194 -6.23 -34.20 -23.46
C GLY A 1194 -7.09 -32.93 -23.48
N CYS A 1195 -7.55 -32.54 -24.67
CA CYS A 1195 -8.51 -31.45 -24.89
C CYS A 1195 -9.33 -31.68 -26.16
N GLY A 1196 -10.51 -31.09 -26.28
CA GLY A 1196 -11.33 -31.14 -27.48
C GLY A 1196 -12.67 -30.44 -27.29
N TYR A 1197 -13.74 -30.96 -27.88
CA TYR A 1197 -15.09 -30.42 -27.73
C TYR A 1197 -16.17 -31.50 -27.61
N VAL A 1198 -17.30 -31.13 -27.00
CA VAL A 1198 -18.57 -31.89 -26.96
C VAL A 1198 -19.67 -30.99 -27.52
N LEU A 1199 -20.57 -31.50 -28.38
CA LEU A 1199 -21.73 -30.75 -28.83
C LEU A 1199 -22.62 -30.35 -27.64
N LYS A 1200 -23.13 -29.12 -27.60
CA LYS A 1200 -23.71 -28.54 -26.38
C LYS A 1200 -25.00 -29.23 -25.94
N ASP A 1201 -25.85 -29.62 -26.89
CA ASP A 1201 -27.05 -30.41 -26.62
C ASP A 1201 -26.71 -31.78 -26.00
N ARG A 1202 -25.62 -32.41 -26.47
CA ARG A 1202 -25.11 -33.68 -25.94
C ARG A 1202 -24.50 -33.50 -24.55
N TRP A 1203 -23.79 -32.40 -24.32
CA TRP A 1203 -23.25 -32.05 -23.00
C TRP A 1203 -24.37 -31.79 -21.98
N GLU A 1204 -25.39 -30.99 -22.34
CA GLU A 1204 -26.55 -30.72 -21.50
C GLU A 1204 -27.35 -32.01 -21.21
N ALA A 1205 -27.53 -32.89 -22.20
CA ALA A 1205 -28.19 -34.19 -22.05
C ALA A 1205 -27.45 -35.20 -21.15
N MET A 1206 -26.14 -35.02 -20.91
CA MET A 1206 -25.37 -35.82 -19.96
C MET A 1206 -25.54 -35.37 -18.49
N THR A 1207 -26.37 -34.35 -18.21
CA THR A 1207 -26.64 -33.82 -16.86
C THR A 1207 -25.38 -33.46 -16.05
N PRO A 1208 -24.56 -32.51 -16.52
CA PRO A 1208 -23.27 -32.18 -15.94
C PRO A 1208 -23.40 -31.48 -14.57
N THR A 1209 -22.53 -31.82 -13.62
CA THR A 1209 -22.51 -31.29 -12.25
C THR A 1209 -21.51 -30.15 -12.06
N GLU A 1210 -21.84 -29.07 -11.34
CA GLU A 1210 -20.85 -28.10 -10.80
C GLU A 1210 -20.08 -28.74 -9.62
N THR A 1211 -18.78 -28.42 -9.46
CA THR A 1211 -17.82 -29.35 -8.83
C THR A 1211 -16.37 -28.80 -8.73
N ASP A 1212 -15.44 -29.52 -8.07
CA ASP A 1212 -14.03 -29.11 -7.81
C ASP A 1212 -12.90 -30.11 -8.22
N VAL A 1213 -11.73 -29.59 -8.68
CA VAL A 1213 -10.46 -30.24 -9.16
C VAL A 1213 -9.34 -29.22 -9.27
N ILE A 1214 -8.20 -29.51 -8.64
CA ILE A 1214 -6.97 -28.72 -8.73
C ILE A 1214 -6.14 -29.18 -9.95
N LEU A 1215 -5.90 -28.32 -10.94
CA LEU A 1215 -5.01 -28.66 -12.07
C LEU A 1215 -3.53 -28.41 -11.76
N GLY A 1216 -2.68 -29.42 -11.98
CA GLY A 1216 -1.20 -29.38 -11.83
C GLY A 1216 -0.42 -29.85 -13.06
#